data_AF-A0A7I2V2S3-F1
#
_entry.id   AF-A0A7I2V2S3-F1
#
_cell.length_a   1.000
_cell.length_b   1.000
_cell.length_c   1.000
_cell.angle_alpha   90.00
_cell.angle_beta   90.00
_cell.angle_gamma   90.00
#
_symmetry.space_group_name_H-M   'P 1'
#
loop_
_entity.id
_entity.type
_entity.pdbx_description
1 polymer ?
#
loop_
_entity_poly.entity_id
_entity_poly.type
_entity_poly.pdbx_seq_one_letter_code
_entity_poly.pdbx_strand_id
1 'polypeptide(L)'
;MPAIMTMLADHAARQLLDFSQKLDINLLDNVVNCLYHGEGAQQRMAQEVLTHLKEHPDAWTRVDTILEFSQNMNTKYYGLQILENVIKTRWKILPRNQCEGIKKYVVGLIIKTSSDPTCVEKEKVYIGKLNMILVQILKQEWPKHWPTFISDIVGASRTSESLCQNNMVILKLLSEEVFDFSSGQITQVKSKHLKDSMCNEFSQIFQLCQFVMENSQNAPLVHATLETLLRFLNWIPLGYIFETKLISTLIYKFLNVPMFRNVSLKCLTEIAGVSVSQYEEQFVTLFTLTMMQLKQVRLLMVSRMAKPEEVLVVENDQGEVVREFMKDTDSINLYKNMRETLVYLTHLDYVDTERIMTEKLHNQVNGTEWSWKNLNTLCWAIGSISGAMHEEDEKRFLVTVIKDLLGLCEQKRGKDNKAIIASNIMYIVGQYPRFLRAHWKFLKTVVNKLFEFMHETHDGVQDMACDTFIKIAQKCRRHFVQVQVGEVMPFIDEILNNINTIICDLQPQQVHTFYEAVGYMIGAQTDQTVQEHLIEKYMLLPNQVWDSIIQQATKNVDILKDPETVKQLGSILKTNVRACKAVGHPFVIQLGRIYLDMLNVYKCLSENISAAIQANGEMVTKQPLIRSMRTVKRETLKLISGWVSRSNDPQMVAENFVPPLLDAVLIDYQRNVPAAREPEVLSTMAIIVNKLGGHITAEIPQIFDAVFECTLNMINKDFEEYPEHRTNFFLLLQAVNSHCFPAFLAIPPTQFKLVLDSIIWAFKHTMRNVADTGLQILFTLLQNVAQEEAAAQSFYQTYFCDILQHIFSVVTDTSHTAGLTMHASILAYMFNLVEEGKISTSLNPGNPVNNQIFLQEYVANLLKSAFPHLQDAQVKLFVTGLFSLNQDIPAFKEHLRDFLVQIKEFAGEDTSDLFLEEREIALRQADEEKHKRQMSVPGIFNPHEIPEEMCD
;
A
#
# COMPACT_ATOMS: atom_id res chain seq x y z
N MET A 1 -31.23 26.62 -15.58
CA MET A 1 -30.01 26.56 -16.43
C MET A 1 -29.44 25.15 -16.65
N PRO A 2 -29.43 24.19 -15.69
CA PRO A 2 -28.87 22.85 -15.93
C PRO A 2 -29.60 22.05 -17.02
N ALA A 3 -30.94 22.09 -17.03
CA ALA A 3 -31.78 21.30 -17.94
C ALA A 3 -31.67 21.68 -19.44
N ILE A 4 -31.44 22.96 -19.73
CA ILE A 4 -31.27 23.46 -21.11
C ILE A 4 -29.88 23.06 -21.64
N MET A 5 -28.90 22.96 -20.76
CA MET A 5 -27.52 22.60 -21.08
C MET A 5 -27.39 21.10 -21.40
N THR A 6 -28.10 20.23 -20.67
CA THR A 6 -28.24 18.79 -21.00
C THR A 6 -28.95 18.54 -22.34
N MET A 7 -29.91 19.39 -22.74
CA MET A 7 -30.59 19.26 -24.04
C MET A 7 -29.68 19.59 -25.24
N LEU A 8 -28.80 20.59 -25.11
CA LEU A 8 -27.82 20.94 -26.15
C LEU A 8 -26.73 19.87 -26.30
N ALA A 9 -26.31 19.27 -25.18
CA ALA A 9 -25.40 18.12 -25.13
C ALA A 9 -25.96 16.90 -25.87
N ASP A 10 -27.21 16.54 -25.54
CA ASP A 10 -27.90 15.40 -26.12
C ASP A 10 -28.16 15.62 -27.62
N HIS A 11 -28.40 16.86 -28.07
CA HIS A 11 -28.54 17.16 -29.49
C HIS A 11 -27.23 17.03 -30.28
N ALA A 12 -26.13 17.59 -29.79
CA ALA A 12 -24.82 17.47 -30.44
C ALA A 12 -24.29 16.01 -30.39
N ALA A 13 -24.51 15.31 -29.28
CA ALA A 13 -24.22 13.88 -29.16
C ALA A 13 -25.03 13.06 -30.15
N ARG A 14 -26.34 13.27 -30.23
CA ARG A 14 -27.23 12.59 -31.20
C ARG A 14 -26.83 12.88 -32.63
N GLN A 15 -26.40 14.10 -32.97
CA GLN A 15 -25.91 14.42 -34.32
C GLN A 15 -24.60 13.70 -34.66
N LEU A 16 -23.64 13.67 -33.73
CA LEU A 16 -22.37 12.95 -33.94
C LEU A 16 -22.56 11.42 -33.99
N LEU A 17 -23.56 10.92 -33.26
CA LEU A 17 -23.98 9.51 -33.20
C LEU A 17 -25.01 9.14 -34.29
N ASP A 18 -25.37 10.04 -35.19
CA ASP A 18 -26.32 9.73 -36.27
C ASP A 18 -25.61 9.05 -37.44
N PHE A 19 -25.74 7.72 -37.51
CA PHE A 19 -25.19 6.89 -38.58
C PHE A 19 -25.92 6.96 -39.92
N SER A 20 -27.04 7.70 -40.00
CA SER A 20 -27.79 7.90 -41.24
C SER A 20 -27.25 9.05 -42.11
N GLN A 21 -26.40 9.92 -41.55
CA GLN A 21 -25.82 11.08 -42.22
C GLN A 21 -24.28 11.11 -42.14
N LYS A 22 -23.66 11.91 -43.02
CA LYS A 22 -22.21 12.14 -43.02
C LYS A 22 -21.76 12.76 -41.69
N LEU A 23 -20.60 12.35 -41.18
CA LEU A 23 -20.03 12.90 -39.96
C LEU A 23 -19.65 14.38 -40.13
N ASP A 24 -20.15 15.24 -39.24
CA ASP A 24 -19.69 16.63 -39.15
C ASP A 24 -18.38 16.70 -38.36
N ILE A 25 -17.27 16.81 -39.08
CA ILE A 25 -15.92 16.90 -38.52
C ILE A 25 -15.69 18.23 -37.79
N ASN A 26 -16.33 19.32 -38.23
CA ASN A 26 -16.17 20.62 -37.57
C ASN A 26 -16.82 20.59 -36.18
N LEU A 27 -18.00 19.97 -36.09
CA LEU A 27 -18.65 19.74 -34.80
C LEU A 27 -17.78 18.87 -33.89
N LEU A 28 -17.22 17.78 -34.41
CA LEU A 28 -16.33 16.91 -33.63
C LEU A 28 -15.06 17.65 -33.16
N ASP A 29 -14.41 18.42 -34.03
CA ASP A 29 -13.24 19.24 -33.68
C ASP A 29 -13.56 20.26 -32.59
N ASN A 30 -14.75 20.87 -32.63
CA ASN A 30 -15.21 21.79 -31.60
C ASN A 30 -15.45 21.08 -30.26
N VAL A 31 -16.10 19.90 -30.26
CA VAL A 31 -16.33 19.12 -29.03
C VAL A 31 -15.01 18.65 -28.43
N VAL A 32 -14.09 18.16 -29.25
CA VAL A 32 -12.74 17.79 -28.81
C VAL A 32 -12.00 19.01 -28.26
N ASN A 33 -12.05 20.16 -28.93
CA ASN A 33 -11.44 21.38 -28.39
C ASN A 33 -12.05 21.81 -27.06
N CYS A 34 -13.36 21.68 -26.87
CA CYS A 34 -14.02 21.92 -25.59
C CYS A 34 -13.57 20.94 -24.49
N LEU A 35 -13.20 19.70 -24.83
CA LEU A 35 -12.62 18.78 -23.85
C LEU A 35 -11.24 19.26 -23.35
N TYR A 36 -10.39 19.75 -24.26
CA TYR A 36 -9.01 20.14 -23.93
C TYR A 36 -8.88 21.58 -23.41
N HIS A 37 -9.79 22.48 -23.79
CA HIS A 37 -9.69 23.92 -23.49
C HIS A 37 -10.96 24.52 -22.89
N GLY A 38 -12.05 23.76 -22.79
CA GLY A 38 -13.29 24.23 -22.17
C GLY A 38 -13.21 24.24 -20.65
N GLU A 39 -14.13 24.98 -20.02
CA GLU A 39 -14.18 25.12 -18.56
C GLU A 39 -15.48 24.54 -17.96
N GLY A 40 -15.36 23.91 -16.79
CA GLY A 40 -16.48 23.50 -15.95
C GLY A 40 -17.49 22.59 -16.65
N ALA A 41 -18.74 23.06 -16.76
CA ALA A 41 -19.86 22.26 -17.27
C ALA A 41 -19.73 21.90 -18.76
N GLN A 42 -19.10 22.75 -19.59
CA GLN A 42 -18.91 22.47 -21.02
C GLN A 42 -17.86 21.37 -21.25
N GLN A 43 -16.79 21.35 -20.43
CA GLN A 43 -15.77 20.31 -20.50
C GLN A 43 -16.32 18.94 -20.11
N ARG A 44 -17.07 18.88 -18.99
CA ARG A 44 -17.75 17.64 -18.54
C ARG A 44 -18.70 17.12 -19.62
N MET A 45 -19.47 18.00 -20.23
CA MET A 45 -20.35 17.65 -21.34
C MET A 45 -19.57 17.06 -22.53
N ALA A 46 -18.51 17.74 -22.98
CA ALA A 46 -17.68 17.25 -24.08
C ALA A 46 -17.09 15.86 -23.78
N GLN A 47 -16.68 15.61 -22.53
CA GLN A 47 -16.20 14.30 -22.07
C GLN A 47 -17.29 13.23 -22.16
N GLU A 48 -18.50 13.51 -21.69
CA GLU A 48 -19.64 12.57 -21.75
C GLU A 48 -19.97 12.20 -23.21
N VAL A 49 -20.03 13.19 -24.10
CA VAL A 49 -20.31 12.97 -25.53
C VAL A 49 -19.24 12.12 -26.20
N LEU A 50 -17.96 12.44 -25.98
CA LEU A 50 -16.84 11.69 -26.56
C LEU A 50 -16.73 10.27 -25.97
N THR A 51 -17.06 10.09 -24.70
CA THR A 51 -17.08 8.74 -24.10
C THR A 51 -18.17 7.89 -24.74
N HIS A 52 -19.38 8.42 -24.84
CA HIS A 52 -20.52 7.73 -25.44
C HIS A 52 -20.29 7.42 -26.93
N LEU A 53 -19.65 8.33 -27.68
CA LEU A 53 -19.31 8.08 -29.08
C LEU A 53 -18.21 7.04 -29.23
N LYS A 54 -17.21 6.99 -28.35
CA LYS A 54 -16.16 5.97 -28.38
C LYS A 54 -16.69 4.56 -28.08
N GLU A 55 -17.68 4.45 -27.21
CA GLU A 55 -18.30 3.18 -26.81
C GLU A 55 -19.33 2.67 -27.84
N HIS A 56 -19.84 3.55 -28.70
CA HIS A 56 -20.86 3.19 -29.68
C HIS A 56 -20.36 2.10 -30.65
N PRO A 57 -21.17 1.06 -30.95
CA PRO A 57 -20.71 -0.07 -31.71
C PRO A 57 -20.21 0.22 -33.13
N ASP A 58 -20.77 1.22 -33.79
CA ASP A 58 -20.42 1.57 -35.17
C ASP A 58 -19.42 2.72 -35.28
N ALA A 59 -18.90 3.26 -34.17
CA ALA A 59 -18.06 4.46 -34.18
C ALA A 59 -16.80 4.33 -35.05
N TRP A 60 -16.24 3.12 -35.15
CA TRP A 60 -15.06 2.85 -35.96
C TRP A 60 -15.27 3.08 -37.46
N THR A 61 -16.51 2.98 -37.94
CA THR A 61 -16.86 3.22 -39.35
C THR A 61 -16.63 4.67 -39.79
N ARG A 62 -16.35 5.56 -38.84
CA ARG A 62 -16.08 6.98 -39.07
C ARG A 62 -14.61 7.37 -38.89
N VAL A 63 -13.76 6.45 -38.44
CA VAL A 63 -12.38 6.76 -38.06
C VAL A 63 -11.53 7.19 -39.25
N ASP A 64 -11.71 6.55 -40.40
CA ASP A 64 -11.06 6.91 -41.67
C ASP A 64 -11.37 8.38 -42.03
N THR A 65 -12.64 8.75 -41.96
CA THR A 65 -13.15 10.10 -42.23
C THR A 65 -12.56 11.11 -41.23
N ILE A 66 -12.46 10.74 -39.95
CA ILE A 66 -11.83 11.58 -38.92
C ILE A 66 -10.35 11.83 -39.22
N LEU A 67 -9.60 10.77 -39.52
CA LEU A 67 -8.16 10.83 -39.74
C LEU A 67 -7.79 11.53 -41.06
N GLU A 68 -8.65 11.42 -42.07
CA GLU A 68 -8.47 12.05 -43.38
C GLU A 68 -8.79 13.55 -43.36
N PHE A 69 -9.91 13.97 -42.78
CA PHE A 69 -10.41 15.34 -42.95
C PHE A 69 -10.16 16.27 -41.76
N SER A 70 -10.02 15.76 -40.54
CA SER A 70 -9.75 16.64 -39.38
C SER A 70 -8.38 17.30 -39.50
N GLN A 71 -8.30 18.57 -39.12
CA GLN A 71 -7.03 19.31 -39.04
C GLN A 71 -6.47 19.34 -37.62
N ASN A 72 -7.25 18.91 -36.63
CA ASN A 72 -6.88 18.94 -35.22
C ASN A 72 -6.23 17.61 -34.79
N MET A 73 -4.99 17.68 -34.28
CA MET A 73 -4.27 16.51 -33.77
C MET A 73 -5.03 15.80 -32.65
N ASN A 74 -5.72 16.55 -31.79
CA ASN A 74 -6.48 15.98 -30.67
C ASN A 74 -7.66 15.13 -31.17
N THR A 75 -8.32 15.56 -32.24
CA THR A 75 -9.42 14.80 -32.86
C THR A 75 -8.92 13.57 -33.58
N LYS A 76 -7.77 13.66 -34.27
CA LYS A 76 -7.12 12.48 -34.86
C LYS A 76 -6.73 11.48 -33.78
N TYR A 77 -6.16 11.95 -32.68
CA TYR A 77 -5.81 11.10 -31.53
C TYR A 77 -7.05 10.42 -30.96
N TYR A 78 -8.16 11.14 -30.81
CA TYR A 78 -9.44 10.58 -30.40
C TYR A 78 -9.97 9.53 -31.39
N GLY A 79 -9.88 9.77 -32.70
CA GLY A 79 -10.18 8.78 -33.74
C GLY A 79 -9.35 7.49 -33.59
N LEU A 80 -8.06 7.62 -33.28
CA LEU A 80 -7.21 6.46 -32.97
C LEU A 80 -7.64 5.73 -31.69
N GLN A 81 -8.19 6.42 -30.68
CA GLN A 81 -8.74 5.75 -29.48
C GLN A 81 -9.98 4.90 -29.81
N ILE A 82 -10.82 5.34 -30.75
CA ILE A 82 -11.95 4.56 -31.24
C ILE A 82 -11.44 3.32 -31.98
N LEU A 83 -10.45 3.50 -32.85
CA LEU A 83 -9.83 2.40 -33.61
C LEU A 83 -9.20 1.36 -32.68
N GLU A 84 -8.48 1.82 -31.66
CA GLU A 84 -7.88 0.96 -30.65
C GLU A 84 -8.94 0.12 -29.93
N ASN A 85 -10.06 0.72 -29.54
CA ASN A 85 -11.13 0.03 -28.84
C ASN A 85 -11.68 -1.13 -29.68
N VAL A 86 -11.89 -0.89 -30.98
CA VAL A 86 -12.39 -1.92 -31.89
C VAL A 86 -11.37 -3.02 -32.15
N ILE A 87 -10.09 -2.68 -32.29
CA ILE A 87 -9.02 -3.68 -32.41
C ILE A 87 -8.93 -4.54 -31.14
N LYS A 88 -9.07 -3.94 -29.95
CA LYS A 88 -9.01 -4.67 -28.69
C LYS A 88 -10.21 -5.59 -28.46
N THR A 89 -11.41 -5.13 -28.78
CA THR A 89 -12.64 -5.82 -28.34
C THR A 89 -13.33 -6.63 -29.42
N ARG A 90 -13.21 -6.25 -30.71
CA ARG A 90 -14.04 -6.81 -31.80
C ARG A 90 -13.27 -7.24 -33.04
N TRP A 91 -11.95 -7.20 -33.02
CA TRP A 91 -11.12 -7.55 -34.18
C TRP A 91 -11.45 -8.93 -34.77
N LYS A 92 -11.79 -9.91 -33.92
CA LYS A 92 -12.09 -11.30 -34.32
C LYS A 92 -13.46 -11.47 -35.00
N ILE A 93 -14.40 -10.56 -34.77
CA ILE A 93 -15.73 -10.58 -35.39
C ILE A 93 -15.83 -9.66 -36.60
N LEU A 94 -14.81 -8.83 -36.86
CA LEU A 94 -14.78 -7.99 -38.05
C LEU A 94 -14.56 -8.83 -39.31
N PRO A 95 -15.20 -8.47 -40.45
CA PRO A 95 -14.92 -9.08 -41.73
C PRO A 95 -13.43 -8.97 -42.09
N ARG A 96 -12.80 -10.07 -42.56
CA ARG A 96 -11.34 -10.11 -42.82
C ARG A 96 -10.84 -9.04 -43.79
N ASN A 97 -11.65 -8.66 -44.77
CA ASN A 97 -11.33 -7.57 -45.69
C ASN A 97 -11.24 -6.21 -44.98
N GLN A 98 -12.04 -5.97 -43.94
CA GLN A 98 -11.96 -4.76 -43.12
C GLN A 98 -10.70 -4.76 -42.26
N CYS A 99 -10.33 -5.90 -41.66
CA CYS A 99 -9.09 -6.04 -40.90
C CYS A 99 -7.86 -5.72 -41.77
N GLU A 100 -7.79 -6.29 -42.97
CA GLU A 100 -6.73 -6.00 -43.94
C GLU A 100 -6.72 -4.53 -44.40
N GLY A 101 -7.90 -3.93 -44.57
CA GLY A 101 -8.03 -2.50 -44.87
C GLY A 101 -7.45 -1.61 -43.78
N ILE A 102 -7.84 -1.85 -42.51
CA ILE A 102 -7.35 -1.11 -41.34
C ILE A 102 -5.83 -1.28 -41.20
N LYS A 103 -5.32 -2.51 -41.32
CA LYS A 103 -3.89 -2.82 -41.27
C LYS A 103 -3.08 -2.02 -42.29
N LYS A 104 -3.47 -2.07 -43.56
CA LYS A 104 -2.78 -1.32 -44.63
C LYS A 104 -2.85 0.19 -44.43
N TYR A 105 -4.00 0.68 -43.98
CA TYR A 105 -4.19 2.10 -43.69
C TYR A 105 -3.26 2.59 -42.56
N VAL A 106 -3.21 1.87 -41.43
CA VAL A 106 -2.36 2.21 -40.29
C VAL A 106 -0.87 2.19 -40.67
N VAL A 107 -0.42 1.15 -41.37
CA VAL A 107 0.98 1.04 -41.83
C VAL A 107 1.34 2.18 -42.79
N GLY A 108 0.47 2.44 -43.78
CA GLY A 108 0.69 3.54 -44.73
C GLY A 108 0.78 4.90 -44.05
N LEU A 109 -0.04 5.12 -43.02
CA LEU A 109 -0.03 6.36 -42.24
C LEU A 109 1.23 6.51 -41.41
N ILE A 110 1.72 5.44 -40.77
CA ILE A 110 3.00 5.42 -40.04
C ILE A 110 4.17 5.73 -40.97
N ILE A 111 4.23 5.10 -42.15
CA ILE A 111 5.29 5.35 -43.13
C ILE A 111 5.27 6.81 -43.56
N LYS A 112 4.08 7.36 -43.88
CA LYS A 112 3.91 8.75 -44.30
C LYS A 112 4.38 9.74 -43.22
N THR A 113 4.07 9.50 -41.95
CA THR A 113 4.41 10.42 -40.84
C THR A 113 5.84 10.26 -40.34
N SER A 114 6.42 9.06 -40.36
CA SER A 114 7.79 8.79 -39.87
C SER A 114 8.89 9.05 -40.92
N SER A 115 8.54 9.10 -42.20
CA SER A 115 9.50 9.40 -43.27
C SER A 115 9.85 10.88 -43.38
N ASP A 116 9.11 11.77 -42.72
CA ASP A 116 9.40 13.21 -42.64
C ASP A 116 10.02 13.55 -41.27
N PRO A 117 11.31 13.94 -41.21
CA PRO A 117 12.00 14.30 -39.97
C PRO A 117 11.31 15.42 -39.18
N THR A 118 10.60 16.34 -39.86
CA THR A 118 9.92 17.47 -39.22
C THR A 118 8.60 17.07 -38.57
N CYS A 119 7.90 16.07 -39.13
CA CYS A 119 6.68 15.50 -38.56
C CYS A 119 7.00 14.68 -37.30
N VAL A 120 8.14 13.99 -37.27
CA VAL A 120 8.61 13.22 -36.11
C VAL A 120 8.84 14.10 -34.88
N GLU A 121 9.23 15.37 -35.06
CA GLU A 121 9.40 16.29 -33.93
C GLU A 121 8.12 16.97 -33.47
N LYS A 122 7.27 17.40 -34.42
CA LYS A 122 6.02 18.13 -34.13
C LYS A 122 4.88 17.24 -33.62
N GLU A 123 4.79 16.01 -34.10
CA GLU A 123 3.62 15.13 -33.89
C GLU A 123 3.95 13.84 -33.11
N LYS A 124 4.94 13.89 -32.21
CA LYS A 124 5.41 12.71 -31.42
C LYS A 124 4.28 11.94 -30.75
N VAL A 125 3.30 12.64 -30.17
CA VAL A 125 2.16 12.03 -29.46
C VAL A 125 1.28 11.24 -30.41
N TYR A 126 1.03 11.78 -31.60
CA TYR A 126 0.22 11.14 -32.63
C TYR A 126 0.92 9.91 -33.22
N ILE A 127 2.21 10.03 -33.56
CA ILE A 127 3.02 8.91 -34.07
C ILE A 127 3.13 7.81 -33.01
N GLY A 128 3.38 8.17 -31.75
CA GLY A 128 3.38 7.21 -30.64
C GLY A 128 2.06 6.45 -30.53
N LYS A 129 0.92 7.13 -30.72
CA LYS A 129 -0.38 6.47 -30.71
C LYS A 129 -0.59 5.56 -31.91
N LEU A 130 -0.20 5.97 -33.12
CA LEU A 130 -0.24 5.13 -34.32
C LEU A 130 0.58 3.84 -34.15
N ASN A 131 1.80 3.97 -33.63
CA ASN A 131 2.66 2.82 -33.31
C ASN A 131 1.96 1.88 -32.33
N MET A 132 1.29 2.41 -31.31
CA MET A 132 0.51 1.60 -30.37
C MET A 132 -0.67 0.91 -31.06
N ILE A 133 -1.39 1.57 -31.99
CA ILE A 133 -2.45 0.93 -32.78
C ILE A 133 -1.90 -0.25 -33.58
N LEU A 134 -0.76 -0.08 -34.25
CA LEU A 134 -0.09 -1.16 -34.96
C LEU A 134 0.26 -2.32 -34.02
N VAL A 135 0.80 -2.03 -32.83
CA VAL A 135 1.09 -3.06 -31.83
C VAL A 135 -0.19 -3.78 -31.36
N GLN A 136 -1.31 -3.08 -31.19
CA GLN A 136 -2.58 -3.75 -30.88
C GLN A 136 -3.06 -4.67 -32.02
N ILE A 137 -2.85 -4.31 -33.28
CA ILE A 137 -3.12 -5.19 -34.43
C ILE A 137 -2.22 -6.43 -34.34
N LEU A 138 -0.91 -6.24 -34.12
CA LEU A 138 0.05 -7.34 -34.00
C LEU A 138 -0.33 -8.29 -32.86
N LYS A 139 -0.73 -7.78 -31.70
CA LYS A 139 -1.23 -8.60 -30.58
C LYS A 139 -2.45 -9.45 -30.96
N GLN A 140 -3.25 -9.02 -31.93
CA GLN A 140 -4.44 -9.77 -32.35
C GLN A 140 -4.16 -10.78 -33.46
N GLU A 141 -3.17 -10.55 -34.32
CA GLU A 141 -3.03 -11.36 -35.54
C GLU A 141 -1.61 -11.91 -35.84
N TRP A 142 -0.56 -11.36 -35.23
CA TRP A 142 0.80 -11.88 -35.36
C TRP A 142 1.00 -13.04 -34.37
N PRO A 143 1.66 -14.15 -34.76
CA PRO A 143 2.33 -14.40 -36.05
C PRO A 143 1.42 -14.95 -37.17
N LYS A 144 0.24 -15.47 -36.83
CA LYS A 144 -0.58 -16.31 -37.73
C LYS A 144 -0.99 -15.66 -39.05
N HIS A 145 -1.49 -14.42 -39.02
CA HIS A 145 -1.95 -13.70 -40.21
C HIS A 145 -0.95 -12.62 -40.67
N TRP A 146 0.24 -12.55 -40.04
CA TRP A 146 1.31 -11.65 -40.47
C TRP A 146 2.72 -12.23 -40.23
N PRO A 147 3.05 -13.39 -40.83
CA PRO A 147 4.30 -14.10 -40.54
C PRO A 147 5.57 -13.35 -41.00
N THR A 148 5.47 -12.40 -41.94
CA THR A 148 6.63 -11.66 -42.47
C THR A 148 6.94 -10.36 -41.74
N PHE A 149 6.20 -10.02 -40.67
CA PHE A 149 6.27 -8.70 -40.04
C PHE A 149 7.70 -8.30 -39.60
N ILE A 150 8.43 -9.19 -38.90
CA ILE A 150 9.79 -8.87 -38.42
C ILE A 150 10.77 -8.70 -39.58
N SER A 151 10.69 -9.56 -40.61
CA SER A 151 11.53 -9.39 -41.80
C SER A 151 11.23 -8.08 -42.53
N ASP A 152 9.94 -7.71 -42.62
CA ASP A 152 9.50 -6.49 -43.31
C ASP A 152 9.98 -5.23 -42.57
N ILE A 153 9.83 -5.20 -41.24
CA ILE A 153 10.21 -4.03 -40.42
C ILE A 153 11.75 -3.86 -40.36
N VAL A 154 12.52 -4.94 -40.26
CA VAL A 154 13.99 -4.92 -40.28
C VAL A 154 14.51 -4.51 -41.66
N GLY A 155 13.89 -5.02 -42.73
CA GLY A 155 14.21 -4.62 -44.10
C GLY A 155 13.96 -3.12 -44.32
N ALA A 156 12.80 -2.62 -43.92
CA ALA A 156 12.44 -1.21 -44.05
C ALA A 156 13.36 -0.29 -43.23
N SER A 157 13.81 -0.72 -42.05
CA SER A 157 14.74 0.05 -41.20
C SER A 157 16.10 0.32 -41.87
N ARG A 158 16.51 -0.47 -42.87
CA ARG A 158 17.75 -0.21 -43.60
C ARG A 158 17.60 0.86 -44.68
N THR A 159 16.37 1.26 -45.01
CA THR A 159 16.06 2.20 -46.10
C THR A 159 16.12 3.67 -45.66
N SER A 160 15.77 3.98 -44.41
CA SER A 160 15.79 5.34 -43.86
C SER A 160 16.09 5.33 -42.36
N GLU A 161 16.97 6.21 -41.89
CA GLU A 161 17.27 6.35 -40.45
C GLU A 161 16.07 6.83 -39.63
N SER A 162 15.19 7.68 -40.19
CA SER A 162 14.00 8.17 -39.47
C SER A 162 12.96 7.05 -39.29
N LEU A 163 12.80 6.23 -40.33
CA LEU A 163 11.94 5.05 -40.31
C LEU A 163 12.53 3.98 -39.38
N CYS A 164 13.85 3.79 -39.40
CA CYS A 164 14.55 2.94 -38.45
C CYS A 164 14.28 3.38 -37.01
N GLN A 165 14.41 4.68 -36.71
CA GLN A 165 14.15 5.22 -35.37
C GLN A 165 12.72 4.90 -34.91
N ASN A 166 11.72 5.10 -35.77
CA ASN A 166 10.33 4.78 -35.43
C ASN A 166 10.11 3.26 -35.25
N ASN A 167 10.74 2.43 -36.09
CA ASN A 167 10.66 0.98 -35.97
C ASN A 167 11.29 0.47 -34.68
N MET A 168 12.39 1.07 -34.20
CA MET A 168 12.96 0.76 -32.88
C MET A 168 11.94 1.04 -31.76
N VAL A 169 11.16 2.11 -31.89
CA VAL A 169 10.07 2.42 -30.95
C VAL A 169 8.94 1.38 -31.05
N ILE A 170 8.52 0.98 -32.25
CA ILE A 170 7.50 -0.06 -32.45
C ILE A 170 7.94 -1.39 -31.83
N LEU A 171 9.18 -1.82 -32.07
CA LEU A 171 9.74 -3.05 -31.52
C LEU A 171 9.84 -3.00 -29.99
N LYS A 172 10.16 -1.83 -29.43
CA LYS A 172 10.13 -1.60 -27.99
C LYS A 172 8.71 -1.76 -27.43
N LEU A 173 7.72 -1.09 -28.04
CA LEU A 173 6.32 -1.17 -27.61
C LEU A 173 5.78 -2.60 -27.72
N LEU A 174 6.14 -3.33 -28.78
CA LEU A 174 5.79 -4.73 -28.94
C LEU A 174 6.41 -5.60 -27.83
N SER A 175 7.69 -5.38 -27.54
CA SER A 175 8.37 -6.05 -26.41
C SER A 175 7.67 -5.77 -25.08
N GLU A 176 7.36 -4.51 -24.80
CA GLU A 176 6.66 -4.09 -23.58
C GLU A 176 5.30 -4.78 -23.48
N GLU A 177 4.49 -4.79 -24.55
CA GLU A 177 3.15 -5.40 -24.53
C GLU A 177 3.17 -6.94 -24.45
N VAL A 178 4.22 -7.60 -24.95
CA VAL A 178 4.34 -9.07 -24.98
C VAL A 178 5.01 -9.62 -23.72
N PHE A 179 6.01 -8.93 -23.17
CA PHE A 179 6.84 -9.41 -22.06
C PHE A 179 6.55 -8.71 -20.73
N ASP A 180 6.34 -7.39 -20.74
CA ASP A 180 6.21 -6.60 -19.51
C ASP A 180 4.74 -6.43 -19.08
N PHE A 181 3.83 -6.20 -20.04
CA PHE A 181 2.41 -5.86 -19.79
C PHE A 181 1.41 -6.89 -20.32
N SER A 182 1.86 -8.10 -20.65
CA SER A 182 0.96 -9.14 -21.17
C SER A 182 -0.05 -9.62 -20.11
N SER A 183 0.38 -9.71 -18.84
CA SER A 183 -0.47 -10.16 -17.74
C SER A 183 -1.66 -9.20 -17.54
N GLY A 184 -2.87 -9.74 -17.67
CA GLY A 184 -4.14 -9.01 -17.46
C GLY A 184 -4.66 -8.29 -18.70
N GLN A 185 -3.91 -8.29 -19.80
CA GLN A 185 -4.38 -7.83 -21.12
C GLN A 185 -4.48 -8.94 -22.15
N ILE A 186 -3.65 -9.98 -22.02
CA ILE A 186 -3.59 -11.13 -22.92
C ILE A 186 -3.76 -12.39 -22.06
N THR A 187 -4.44 -13.40 -22.59
CA THR A 187 -4.52 -14.71 -21.92
C THR A 187 -3.15 -15.37 -21.83
N GLN A 188 -2.93 -16.22 -20.82
CA GLN A 188 -1.63 -16.82 -20.54
C GLN A 188 -1.05 -17.58 -21.74
N VAL A 189 -1.87 -18.41 -22.41
CA VAL A 189 -1.40 -19.22 -23.55
C VAL A 189 -1.07 -18.36 -24.76
N LYS A 190 -1.90 -17.35 -25.05
CA LYS A 190 -1.61 -16.40 -26.14
C LYS A 190 -0.36 -15.57 -25.85
N SER A 191 -0.16 -15.15 -24.59
CA SER A 191 1.09 -14.48 -24.19
C SER A 191 2.30 -15.38 -24.40
N LYS A 192 2.23 -16.66 -24.00
CA LYS A 192 3.31 -17.63 -24.24
C LYS A 192 3.62 -17.77 -25.73
N HIS A 193 2.60 -17.93 -26.57
CA HIS A 193 2.78 -18.05 -28.02
C HIS A 193 3.46 -16.82 -28.65
N LEU A 194 3.07 -15.61 -28.23
CA LEU A 194 3.68 -14.36 -28.69
C LEU A 194 5.15 -14.23 -28.23
N LYS A 195 5.44 -14.62 -26.98
CA LYS A 195 6.81 -14.63 -26.44
C LYS A 195 7.71 -15.58 -27.23
N ASP A 196 7.26 -16.83 -27.42
CA ASP A 196 8.00 -17.85 -28.15
C ASP A 196 8.26 -17.41 -29.60
N SER A 197 7.26 -16.80 -30.25
CA SER A 197 7.40 -16.23 -31.60
C SER A 197 8.42 -15.09 -31.67
N MET A 198 8.43 -14.18 -30.69
CA MET A 198 9.36 -13.06 -30.68
C MET A 198 10.80 -13.52 -30.44
N CYS A 199 10.98 -14.50 -29.55
CA CYS A 199 12.26 -15.14 -29.29
C CYS A 199 12.83 -15.81 -30.55
N ASN A 200 11.99 -16.53 -31.30
CA ASN A 200 12.40 -17.24 -32.51
C ASN A 200 12.94 -16.29 -33.59
N GLU A 201 12.35 -15.10 -33.73
CA GLU A 201 12.72 -14.12 -34.74
C GLU A 201 13.69 -13.03 -34.23
N PHE A 202 14.09 -13.07 -32.94
CA PHE A 202 14.85 -12.00 -32.28
C PHE A 202 16.23 -11.75 -32.90
N SER A 203 16.87 -12.78 -33.46
CA SER A 203 18.21 -12.67 -34.06
C SER A 203 18.30 -11.54 -35.11
N GLN A 204 17.26 -11.35 -35.92
CA GLN A 204 17.21 -10.30 -36.94
C GLN A 204 17.14 -8.90 -36.32
N ILE A 205 16.38 -8.77 -35.22
CA ILE A 205 16.24 -7.52 -34.47
C ILE A 205 17.56 -7.16 -33.78
N PHE A 206 18.25 -8.14 -33.18
CA PHE A 206 19.51 -7.91 -32.50
C PHE A 206 20.62 -7.47 -33.47
N GLN A 207 20.68 -8.06 -34.65
CA GLN A 207 21.60 -7.63 -35.71
C GLN A 207 21.36 -6.18 -36.13
N LEU A 208 20.09 -5.74 -36.20
CA LEU A 208 19.74 -4.34 -36.44
C LEU A 208 20.24 -3.44 -35.29
N CYS A 209 20.04 -3.84 -34.03
CA CYS A 209 20.51 -3.09 -32.85
C CYS A 209 22.04 -2.91 -32.88
N GLN A 210 22.78 -3.98 -33.11
CA GLN A 210 24.25 -3.94 -33.21
C GLN A 210 24.69 -3.03 -34.35
N PHE A 211 24.08 -3.17 -35.54
CA PHE A 211 24.40 -2.33 -36.68
C PHE A 211 24.23 -0.83 -36.36
N VAL A 212 23.14 -0.45 -35.69
CA VAL A 212 22.89 0.94 -35.30
C VAL A 212 23.88 1.43 -34.23
N MET A 213 24.11 0.66 -33.16
CA MET A 213 25.04 1.05 -32.07
C MET A 213 26.50 1.16 -32.54
N GLU A 214 26.88 0.38 -33.55
CA GLU A 214 28.23 0.39 -34.09
C GLU A 214 28.45 1.51 -35.10
N ASN A 215 27.48 1.75 -35.99
CA ASN A 215 27.69 2.55 -37.20
C ASN A 215 26.96 3.90 -37.23
N SER A 216 25.80 4.04 -36.57
CA SER A 216 25.02 5.28 -36.67
C SER A 216 25.60 6.39 -35.81
N GLN A 217 25.61 7.61 -36.36
CA GLN A 217 25.96 8.84 -35.67
C GLN A 217 24.72 9.67 -35.28
N ASN A 218 23.53 9.17 -35.64
CA ASN A 218 22.26 9.83 -35.36
C ASN A 218 21.90 9.61 -33.89
N ALA A 219 22.18 10.60 -33.05
CA ALA A 219 21.99 10.51 -31.61
C ALA A 219 20.55 10.13 -31.18
N PRO A 220 19.47 10.70 -31.77
CA PRO A 220 18.10 10.25 -31.53
C PRO A 220 17.85 8.76 -31.81
N LEU A 221 18.36 8.24 -32.94
CA LEU A 221 18.24 6.82 -33.31
C LEU A 221 19.04 5.92 -32.36
N VAL A 222 20.28 6.30 -32.02
CA VAL A 222 21.10 5.56 -31.04
C VAL A 222 20.41 5.53 -29.68
N HIS A 223 19.88 6.67 -29.21
CA HIS A 223 19.15 6.73 -27.96
C HIS A 223 17.90 5.83 -27.99
N ALA A 224 17.10 5.89 -29.06
CA ALA A 224 15.93 5.02 -29.23
C ALA A 224 16.34 3.53 -29.20
N THR A 225 17.45 3.18 -29.85
CA THR A 225 18.02 1.83 -29.86
C THR A 225 18.44 1.35 -28.48
N LEU A 226 19.09 2.20 -27.67
CA LEU A 226 19.49 1.86 -26.31
C LEU A 226 18.28 1.68 -25.38
N GLU A 227 17.24 2.50 -25.53
CA GLU A 227 15.97 2.34 -24.80
C GLU A 227 15.23 1.05 -25.22
N THR A 228 15.27 0.70 -26.50
CA THR A 228 14.72 -0.56 -26.99
C THR A 228 15.51 -1.76 -26.47
N LEU A 229 16.85 -1.70 -26.51
CA LEU A 229 17.73 -2.72 -25.96
C LEU A 229 17.46 -2.95 -24.48
N LEU A 230 17.23 -1.88 -23.69
CA LEU A 230 16.89 -2.00 -22.28
C LEU A 230 15.68 -2.90 -22.04
N ARG A 231 14.65 -2.85 -22.89
CA ARG A 231 13.47 -3.74 -22.80
C ARG A 231 13.76 -5.16 -23.24
N PHE A 232 14.65 -5.33 -24.22
CA PHE A 232 15.07 -6.65 -24.66
C PHE A 232 15.90 -7.40 -23.60
N LEU A 233 16.76 -6.70 -22.85
CA LEU A 233 17.58 -7.32 -21.81
C LEU A 233 16.78 -8.10 -20.77
N ASN A 234 15.50 -7.78 -20.58
CA ASN A 234 14.61 -8.48 -19.64
C ASN A 234 14.31 -9.94 -20.04
N TRP A 235 14.39 -10.30 -21.32
CA TRP A 235 13.87 -11.60 -21.80
C TRP A 235 14.71 -12.30 -22.87
N ILE A 236 15.69 -11.62 -23.48
CA ILE A 236 16.48 -12.22 -24.56
C ILE A 236 17.42 -13.33 -24.05
N PRO A 237 17.76 -14.30 -24.92
CA PRO A 237 18.76 -15.31 -24.59
C PRO A 237 20.11 -14.68 -24.21
N LEU A 238 20.74 -15.24 -23.17
CA LEU A 238 21.95 -14.69 -22.55
C LEU A 238 23.17 -14.63 -23.47
N GLY A 239 23.22 -15.50 -24.49
CA GLY A 239 24.29 -15.47 -25.49
C GLY A 239 24.40 -14.10 -26.19
N TYR A 240 23.28 -13.42 -26.44
CA TYR A 240 23.30 -12.07 -27.02
C TYR A 240 23.94 -11.03 -26.09
N ILE A 241 23.90 -11.25 -24.77
CA ILE A 241 24.41 -10.34 -23.75
C ILE A 241 25.90 -10.60 -23.49
N PHE A 242 26.25 -11.85 -23.16
CA PHE A 242 27.57 -12.19 -22.62
C PHE A 242 28.55 -12.74 -23.65
N GLU A 243 28.07 -13.22 -24.80
CA GLU A 243 28.91 -13.79 -25.88
C GLU A 243 29.08 -12.81 -27.05
N THR A 244 28.73 -11.53 -26.84
CA THR A 244 28.88 -10.46 -27.82
C THR A 244 29.65 -9.27 -27.25
N LYS A 245 29.91 -8.27 -28.09
CA LYS A 245 30.60 -7.03 -27.68
C LYS A 245 29.71 -6.07 -26.88
N LEU A 246 28.48 -6.47 -26.49
CA LEU A 246 27.48 -5.57 -25.92
C LEU A 246 27.97 -4.85 -24.65
N ILE A 247 28.47 -5.59 -23.66
CA ILE A 247 28.94 -5.02 -22.38
C ILE A 247 30.06 -3.99 -22.62
N SER A 248 31.03 -4.36 -23.46
CA SER A 248 32.16 -3.48 -23.81
C SER A 248 31.68 -2.22 -24.54
N THR A 249 30.76 -2.36 -25.50
CA THR A 249 30.18 -1.23 -26.23
C THR A 249 29.43 -0.28 -25.30
N LEU A 250 28.63 -0.79 -24.36
CA LEU A 250 27.91 0.03 -23.38
C LEU A 250 28.87 0.84 -22.50
N ILE A 251 29.88 0.20 -21.91
CA ILE A 251 30.83 0.85 -21.00
C ILE A 251 31.68 1.89 -21.74
N TYR A 252 32.25 1.56 -22.90
CA TYR A 252 33.25 2.42 -23.54
C TYR A 252 32.65 3.51 -24.45
N LYS A 253 31.57 3.21 -25.19
CA LYS A 253 30.97 4.19 -26.12
C LYS A 253 29.92 5.09 -25.45
N PHE A 254 29.23 4.61 -24.43
CA PHE A 254 27.99 5.27 -23.97
C PHE A 254 28.00 5.70 -22.50
N LEU A 255 28.63 4.94 -21.59
CA LEU A 255 28.61 5.24 -20.15
C LEU A 255 29.30 6.59 -19.80
N ASN A 256 30.39 6.91 -20.49
CA ASN A 256 31.13 8.16 -20.30
C ASN A 256 30.43 9.38 -20.94
N VAL A 257 29.61 9.18 -21.98
CA VAL A 257 28.91 10.24 -22.71
C VAL A 257 27.68 10.73 -21.93
N PRO A 258 27.59 12.02 -21.56
CA PRO A 258 26.51 12.52 -20.70
C PRO A 258 25.08 12.21 -21.17
N MET A 259 24.81 12.30 -22.47
CA MET A 259 23.47 12.07 -23.03
C MET A 259 23.04 10.59 -23.04
N PHE A 260 23.98 9.63 -22.95
CA PHE A 260 23.69 8.19 -22.97
C PHE A 260 23.94 7.49 -21.63
N ARG A 261 24.67 8.13 -20.72
CA ARG A 261 25.11 7.57 -19.42
C ARG A 261 24.01 6.86 -18.65
N ASN A 262 22.86 7.49 -18.49
CA ASN A 262 21.77 6.93 -17.68
C ASN A 262 21.20 5.66 -18.29
N VAL A 263 20.91 5.65 -19.60
CA VAL A 263 20.34 4.48 -20.29
C VAL A 263 21.37 3.36 -20.36
N SER A 264 22.64 3.70 -20.61
CA SER A 264 23.75 2.75 -20.59
C SER A 264 23.92 2.09 -19.22
N LEU A 265 23.91 2.88 -18.13
CA LEU A 265 24.02 2.33 -16.77
C LEU A 265 22.82 1.46 -16.41
N LYS A 266 21.60 1.83 -16.82
CA LYS A 266 20.41 0.97 -16.65
C LYS A 266 20.60 -0.37 -17.35
N CYS A 267 21.05 -0.37 -18.60
CA CYS A 267 21.35 -1.61 -19.33
C CYS A 267 22.39 -2.47 -18.57
N LEU A 268 23.49 -1.85 -18.09
CA LEU A 268 24.50 -2.56 -17.31
C LEU A 268 23.96 -3.11 -15.98
N THR A 269 22.98 -2.42 -15.39
CA THR A 269 22.31 -2.87 -14.15
C THR A 269 21.43 -4.09 -14.41
N GLU A 270 20.65 -4.09 -15.49
CA GLU A 270 19.86 -5.27 -15.89
C GLU A 270 20.77 -6.47 -16.18
N ILE A 271 21.89 -6.23 -16.88
CA ILE A 271 22.90 -7.28 -17.13
C ILE A 271 23.48 -7.80 -15.81
N ALA A 272 23.82 -6.92 -14.87
CA ALA A 272 24.34 -7.29 -13.55
C ALA A 272 23.32 -8.05 -12.68
N GLY A 273 22.02 -7.86 -12.92
CA GLY A 273 20.95 -8.57 -12.21
C GLY A 273 20.79 -10.03 -12.63
N VAL A 274 21.41 -10.47 -13.73
CA VAL A 274 21.35 -11.85 -14.21
C VAL A 274 22.13 -12.78 -13.27
N SER A 275 21.48 -13.83 -12.76
CA SER A 275 22.08 -14.78 -11.80
C SER A 275 22.48 -16.09 -12.49
N VAL A 276 23.67 -16.12 -13.10
CA VAL A 276 24.12 -17.26 -13.92
C VAL A 276 25.61 -17.54 -13.71
N SER A 277 25.94 -18.79 -13.36
CA SER A 277 27.31 -19.24 -13.06
C SER A 277 28.25 -19.28 -14.27
N GLN A 278 27.71 -19.42 -15.48
CA GLN A 278 28.45 -19.68 -16.71
C GLN A 278 29.25 -18.46 -17.21
N TYR A 279 28.96 -17.25 -16.69
CA TYR A 279 29.53 -15.98 -17.17
C TYR A 279 30.25 -15.19 -16.06
N GLU A 280 30.81 -15.88 -15.06
CA GLU A 280 31.46 -15.25 -13.90
C GLU A 280 32.58 -14.27 -14.30
N GLU A 281 33.42 -14.62 -15.29
CA GLU A 281 34.50 -13.74 -15.77
C GLU A 281 33.96 -12.42 -16.34
N GLN A 282 32.83 -12.47 -17.06
CA GLN A 282 32.18 -11.31 -17.63
C GLN A 282 31.59 -10.41 -16.53
N PHE A 283 31.06 -10.99 -15.45
CA PHE A 283 30.59 -10.22 -14.28
C PHE A 283 31.73 -9.55 -13.51
N VAL A 284 32.83 -10.27 -13.27
CA VAL A 284 34.02 -9.68 -12.61
C VAL A 284 34.56 -8.51 -13.42
N THR A 285 34.59 -8.66 -14.75
CA THR A 285 35.00 -7.59 -15.67
C THR A 285 34.05 -6.40 -15.58
N LEU A 286 32.73 -6.62 -15.65
CA LEU A 286 31.71 -5.59 -15.51
C LEU A 286 31.85 -4.82 -14.19
N PHE A 287 31.95 -5.54 -13.07
CA PHE A 287 32.05 -4.95 -11.73
C PHE A 287 33.34 -4.16 -11.55
N THR A 288 34.49 -4.74 -11.92
CA THR A 288 35.80 -4.09 -11.75
C THR A 288 35.87 -2.79 -12.53
N LEU A 289 35.47 -2.81 -13.80
CA LEU A 289 35.49 -1.62 -14.66
C LEU A 289 34.52 -0.53 -14.16
N THR A 290 33.39 -0.93 -13.58
CA THR A 290 32.41 0.00 -13.00
C THR A 290 32.91 0.59 -11.67
N MET A 291 33.45 -0.24 -10.77
CA MET A 291 33.93 0.17 -9.44
C MET A 291 35.19 1.04 -9.46
N MET A 292 36.07 0.86 -10.46
CA MET A 292 37.21 1.75 -10.66
C MET A 292 36.78 3.21 -10.86
N GLN A 293 35.54 3.45 -11.28
CA GLN A 293 34.97 4.79 -11.40
C GLN A 293 34.34 5.32 -10.10
N LEU A 294 34.29 4.54 -8.99
CA LEU A 294 33.47 4.81 -7.78
C LEU A 294 34.22 5.21 -6.47
N LYS A 295 35.55 5.41 -6.47
CA LYS A 295 36.35 5.80 -5.26
C LYS A 295 35.93 7.12 -4.58
N GLN A 296 35.07 7.93 -5.20
CA GLN A 296 34.57 9.22 -4.71
C GLN A 296 33.32 9.12 -3.82
N VAL A 297 32.81 7.91 -3.56
CA VAL A 297 31.48 7.70 -2.94
C VAL A 297 31.44 7.90 -1.41
N ARG A 298 32.50 7.61 -0.63
CA ARG A 298 32.51 7.85 0.84
C ARG A 298 32.29 9.33 1.18
N LEU A 299 33.04 10.21 0.52
CA LEU A 299 32.91 11.65 0.69
C LEU A 299 31.51 12.13 0.27
N LEU A 300 30.94 11.55 -0.80
CA LEU A 300 29.57 11.85 -1.22
C LEU A 300 28.55 11.50 -0.15
N MET A 301 28.65 10.31 0.46
CA MET A 301 27.73 9.87 1.53
C MET A 301 27.80 10.80 2.74
N VAL A 302 29.00 11.17 3.20
CA VAL A 302 29.17 12.11 4.33
C VAL A 302 28.70 13.52 3.97
N SER A 303 28.97 13.99 2.75
CA SER A 303 28.66 15.37 2.34
C SER A 303 27.20 15.60 1.96
N ARG A 304 26.44 14.54 1.68
CA ARG A 304 25.04 14.63 1.24
C ARG A 304 24.07 13.83 2.11
N MET A 305 24.50 13.38 3.29
CA MET A 305 23.67 12.59 4.20
C MET A 305 22.29 13.22 4.39
N ALA A 306 21.25 12.44 4.10
CA ALA A 306 19.87 12.86 4.26
C ALA A 306 19.50 13.01 5.75
N LYS A 307 18.43 13.74 6.02
CA LYS A 307 17.90 13.90 7.39
C LYS A 307 17.44 12.54 7.95
N PRO A 308 17.78 12.19 9.19
CA PRO A 308 17.53 10.86 9.77
C PRO A 308 16.07 10.63 10.16
N GLU A 309 15.39 11.71 10.55
CA GLU A 309 14.01 11.71 11.00
C GLU A 309 13.27 12.85 10.29
N GLU A 310 12.01 12.63 9.99
CA GLU A 310 11.13 13.61 9.37
C GLU A 310 9.96 13.86 10.32
N VAL A 311 9.90 15.09 10.83
CA VAL A 311 8.81 15.57 11.68
C VAL A 311 7.97 16.54 10.87
N LEU A 312 6.67 16.30 10.82
CA LEU A 312 5.69 17.18 10.21
C LEU A 312 4.78 17.76 11.30
N VAL A 313 4.41 19.02 11.14
CA VAL A 313 3.38 19.65 11.97
C VAL A 313 2.05 19.42 11.26
N VAL A 314 1.19 18.58 11.83
CA VAL A 314 -0.09 18.15 11.26
C VAL A 314 -1.23 18.65 12.14
N GLU A 315 -2.25 19.24 11.54
CA GLU A 315 -3.52 19.51 12.22
C GLU A 315 -4.36 18.22 12.18
N ASN A 316 -4.70 17.66 13.34
CA ASN A 316 -5.58 16.49 13.40
C ASN A 316 -7.04 16.89 13.12
N ASP A 317 -7.96 15.91 13.01
CA ASP A 317 -9.38 16.18 12.71
C ASP A 317 -10.07 17.10 13.76
N GLN A 318 -9.46 17.26 14.93
CA GLN A 318 -9.95 18.10 16.03
C GLN A 318 -9.40 19.54 15.99
N GLY A 319 -8.52 19.87 15.04
CA GLY A 319 -7.89 21.17 14.95
C GLY A 319 -6.70 21.37 15.89
N GLU A 320 -6.20 20.29 16.49
CA GLU A 320 -4.97 20.35 17.29
C GLU A 320 -3.76 20.16 16.39
N VAL A 321 -2.83 21.11 16.49
CA VAL A 321 -1.58 21.10 15.74
C VAL A 321 -0.58 20.20 16.47
N VAL A 322 -0.39 18.95 16.01
CA VAL A 322 0.51 17.94 16.61
C VAL A 322 1.76 17.70 15.77
N ARG A 323 2.87 17.40 16.45
CA ARG A 323 4.09 16.91 15.79
C ARG A 323 3.97 15.41 15.50
N GLU A 324 3.93 15.05 14.22
CA GLU A 324 3.91 13.66 13.77
C GLU A 324 5.27 13.25 13.20
N PHE A 325 5.80 12.13 13.70
CA PHE A 325 7.00 11.50 13.16
C PHE A 325 6.60 10.59 12.00
N MET A 326 7.03 10.95 10.80
CA MET A 326 6.88 10.08 9.63
C MET A 326 7.75 8.83 9.83
N LYS A 327 7.24 7.64 9.52
CA LYS A 327 7.98 6.37 9.69
C LYS A 327 8.56 5.82 8.39
N ASP A 328 7.81 5.90 7.30
CA ASP A 328 8.15 5.28 6.02
C ASP A 328 7.86 6.21 4.85
N THR A 329 8.71 7.23 4.69
CA THR A 329 8.72 8.14 3.53
C THR A 329 9.94 7.88 2.65
N ASP A 330 9.89 8.32 1.39
CA ASP A 330 11.04 8.26 0.48
C ASP A 330 12.27 8.98 1.06
N SER A 331 12.06 10.05 1.85
CA SER A 331 13.14 10.79 2.49
C SER A 331 13.85 9.96 3.57
N ILE A 332 13.08 9.21 4.38
CA ILE A 332 13.60 8.29 5.39
C ILE A 332 14.24 7.07 4.72
N ASN A 333 13.66 6.56 3.63
CA ASN A 333 14.25 5.47 2.87
C ASN A 333 15.59 5.87 2.23
N LEU A 334 15.69 7.10 1.69
CA LEU A 334 16.94 7.67 1.22
C LEU A 334 17.98 7.73 2.34
N TYR A 335 17.60 8.19 3.54
CA TYR A 335 18.49 8.15 4.70
C TYR A 335 18.91 6.71 5.06
N LYS A 336 17.98 5.76 5.12
CA LYS A 336 18.27 4.34 5.40
C LYS A 336 19.30 3.78 4.39
N ASN A 337 19.13 4.05 3.10
CA ASN A 337 20.03 3.62 2.03
C ASN A 337 21.42 4.29 2.11
N MET A 338 21.47 5.60 2.35
CA MET A 338 22.73 6.33 2.53
C MET A 338 23.48 5.85 3.78
N ARG A 339 22.76 5.64 4.89
CA ARG A 339 23.30 5.08 6.12
C ARG A 339 23.89 3.70 5.86
N GLU A 340 23.11 2.79 5.28
CA GLU A 340 23.56 1.42 4.99
C GLU A 340 24.81 1.42 4.11
N THR A 341 24.82 2.23 3.05
CA THR A 341 25.99 2.40 2.18
C THR A 341 27.21 2.89 2.96
N LEU A 342 27.05 3.92 3.80
CA LEU A 342 28.14 4.47 4.60
C LEU A 342 28.62 3.47 5.67
N VAL A 343 27.73 2.68 6.26
CA VAL A 343 28.07 1.61 7.22
C VAL A 343 28.91 0.53 6.54
N TYR A 344 28.55 0.03 5.36
CA TYR A 344 29.39 -0.92 4.63
C TYR A 344 30.76 -0.33 4.29
N LEU A 345 30.79 0.90 3.79
CA LEU A 345 32.04 1.57 3.44
C LEU A 345 32.95 1.82 4.67
N THR A 346 32.36 1.95 5.86
CA THR A 346 33.06 2.09 7.14
C THR A 346 33.62 0.77 7.63
N HIS A 347 32.92 -0.36 7.46
CA HIS A 347 33.50 -1.67 7.77
C HIS A 347 34.68 -2.01 6.86
N LEU A 348 34.61 -1.60 5.59
CA LEU A 348 35.71 -1.81 4.64
C LEU A 348 36.97 -1.00 5.01
N ASP A 349 36.80 0.20 5.57
CA ASP A 349 37.90 1.06 6.01
C ASP A 349 37.39 2.13 6.99
N TYR A 350 37.40 1.80 8.29
CA TYR A 350 36.88 2.71 9.31
C TYR A 350 37.81 3.91 9.53
N VAL A 351 39.10 3.73 9.26
CA VAL A 351 40.12 4.77 9.40
C VAL A 351 39.88 5.88 8.38
N ASP A 352 39.56 5.54 7.13
CA ASP A 352 39.21 6.52 6.10
C ASP A 352 37.89 7.25 6.44
N THR A 353 36.87 6.54 6.95
CA THR A 353 35.63 7.19 7.40
C THR A 353 35.88 8.16 8.56
N GLU A 354 36.61 7.73 9.60
CA GLU A 354 36.96 8.57 10.76
C GLU A 354 37.73 9.81 10.31
N ARG A 355 38.71 9.64 9.41
CA ARG A 355 39.50 10.73 8.84
C ARG A 355 38.62 11.74 8.11
N ILE A 356 37.74 11.30 7.20
CA ILE A 356 36.83 12.19 6.44
C ILE A 356 35.92 12.98 7.38
N MET A 357 35.32 12.32 8.39
CA MET A 357 34.43 13.00 9.35
C MET A 357 35.19 14.00 10.23
N THR A 358 36.41 13.66 10.65
CA THR A 358 37.27 14.53 11.47
C THR A 358 37.74 15.75 10.67
N GLU A 359 38.16 15.56 9.41
CA GLU A 359 38.51 16.66 8.49
C GLU A 359 37.33 17.61 8.28
N LYS A 360 36.11 17.07 8.06
CA LYS A 360 34.91 17.90 7.93
C LYS A 360 34.53 18.63 9.21
N LEU A 361 34.71 18.01 10.37
CA LEU A 361 34.46 18.66 11.67
C LEU A 361 35.46 19.79 11.90
N HIS A 362 36.74 19.58 11.57
CA HIS A 362 37.76 20.62 11.62
C HIS A 362 37.40 21.82 10.73
N ASN A 363 36.87 21.55 9.52
CA ASN A 363 36.38 22.59 8.61
C ASN A 363 35.14 23.36 9.14
N GLN A 364 34.38 22.80 10.08
CA GLN A 364 33.33 23.54 10.80
C GLN A 364 33.93 24.45 11.88
N VAL A 365 34.96 23.98 12.60
CA VAL A 365 35.62 24.70 13.70
C VAL A 365 36.44 25.89 13.21
N ASN A 366 37.24 25.70 12.15
CA ASN A 366 38.05 26.78 11.56
C ASN A 366 37.22 27.77 10.73
N GLY A 367 35.95 27.44 10.43
CA GLY A 367 35.01 28.28 9.70
C GLY A 367 35.02 28.13 8.18
N THR A 368 35.86 27.28 7.60
CA THR A 368 35.98 27.10 6.14
C THR A 368 34.68 26.57 5.50
N GLU A 369 34.01 25.62 6.14
CA GLU A 369 32.76 25.03 5.65
C GLU A 369 31.56 25.29 6.59
N TRP A 370 31.68 26.26 7.50
CA TRP A 370 30.66 26.54 8.52
C TRP A 370 29.33 26.94 7.90
N SER A 371 28.31 26.11 8.10
CA SER A 371 26.91 26.47 7.92
C SER A 371 26.03 25.49 8.71
N TRP A 372 24.82 25.92 9.09
CA TRP A 372 23.87 25.05 9.80
C TRP A 372 23.58 23.78 9.01
N LYS A 373 23.41 23.90 7.68
CA LYS A 373 23.19 22.76 6.79
C LYS A 373 24.36 21.77 6.82
N ASN A 374 25.59 22.25 6.68
CA ASN A 374 26.76 21.38 6.63
C ASN A 374 27.03 20.70 7.97
N LEU A 375 26.88 21.43 9.09
CA LEU A 375 27.02 20.85 10.42
C LEU A 375 25.96 19.76 10.67
N ASN A 376 24.70 20.04 10.31
CA ASN A 376 23.61 19.06 10.43
C ASN A 376 23.91 17.79 9.63
N THR A 377 24.26 17.94 8.34
CA THR A 377 24.59 16.80 7.47
C THR A 377 25.77 15.99 8.00
N LEU A 378 26.82 16.65 8.51
CA LEU A 378 27.95 15.98 9.14
C LEU A 378 27.52 15.20 10.38
N CYS A 379 26.75 15.81 11.28
CA CYS A 379 26.32 15.16 12.51
C CYS A 379 25.31 14.02 12.25
N TRP A 380 24.47 14.14 11.22
CA TRP A 380 23.65 13.03 10.73
C TRP A 380 24.51 11.88 10.23
N ALA A 381 25.57 12.16 9.47
CA ALA A 381 26.49 11.12 9.01
C ALA A 381 27.20 10.44 10.20
N ILE A 382 27.69 11.22 11.17
CA ILE A 382 28.30 10.71 12.42
C ILE A 382 27.31 9.83 13.19
N GLY A 383 26.05 10.26 13.35
CA GLY A 383 25.03 9.45 14.01
C GLY A 383 24.66 8.19 13.24
N SER A 384 24.70 8.24 11.91
CA SER A 384 24.29 7.15 11.03
C SER A 384 25.19 5.90 11.13
N ILE A 385 26.47 6.08 11.47
CA ILE A 385 27.46 4.99 11.60
C ILE A 385 27.54 4.39 13.01
N SER A 386 26.62 4.76 13.92
CA SER A 386 26.59 4.23 15.29
C SER A 386 26.59 2.69 15.29
N GLY A 387 27.54 2.09 16.01
CA GLY A 387 27.72 0.63 16.06
C GLY A 387 28.57 0.02 14.93
N ALA A 388 29.01 0.79 13.93
CA ALA A 388 29.89 0.29 12.86
C ALA A 388 31.37 0.18 13.27
N MET A 389 31.74 0.75 14.43
CA MET A 389 33.09 0.68 15.00
C MET A 389 33.10 -0.22 16.24
N HIS A 390 34.27 -0.76 16.58
CA HIS A 390 34.48 -1.42 17.87
C HIS A 390 34.31 -0.42 19.02
N GLU A 391 33.97 -0.90 20.21
CA GLU A 391 33.59 -0.04 21.34
C GLU A 391 34.73 0.91 21.79
N GLU A 392 35.98 0.44 21.74
CA GLU A 392 37.15 1.27 22.08
C GLU A 392 37.41 2.38 21.04
N ASP A 393 37.30 2.05 19.76
CA ASP A 393 37.43 3.00 18.65
C ASP A 393 36.29 4.01 18.65
N GLU A 394 35.05 3.55 18.82
CA GLU A 394 33.86 4.39 18.93
C GLU A 394 34.00 5.35 20.12
N LYS A 395 34.46 4.87 21.27
CA LYS A 395 34.72 5.71 22.44
C LYS A 395 35.75 6.81 22.12
N ARG A 396 36.88 6.45 21.52
CA ARG A 396 37.94 7.42 21.16
C ARG A 396 37.40 8.46 20.17
N PHE A 397 36.68 8.03 19.15
CA PHE A 397 36.08 8.88 18.14
C PHE A 397 35.06 9.85 18.76
N LEU A 398 34.12 9.35 19.57
CA LEU A 398 33.08 10.15 20.20
C LEU A 398 33.63 11.19 21.18
N VAL A 399 34.66 10.84 21.96
CA VAL A 399 35.31 11.80 22.85
C VAL A 399 35.86 12.98 22.07
N THR A 400 36.49 12.74 20.91
CA THR A 400 36.99 13.80 20.02
C THR A 400 35.83 14.63 19.47
N VAL A 401 34.82 13.98 18.87
CA VAL A 401 33.67 14.67 18.25
C VAL A 401 32.93 15.55 19.25
N ILE A 402 32.58 15.03 20.43
CA ILE A 402 31.81 15.75 21.44
C ILE A 402 32.64 16.91 22.00
N LYS A 403 33.94 16.70 22.25
CA LYS A 403 34.83 17.76 22.75
C LYS A 403 34.94 18.92 21.77
N ASP A 404 35.10 18.62 20.48
CA ASP A 404 35.23 19.63 19.43
C ASP A 404 33.90 20.36 19.20
N LEU A 405 32.75 19.67 19.25
CA LEU A 405 31.43 20.30 19.16
C LEU A 405 31.11 21.19 20.37
N LEU A 406 31.50 20.78 21.58
CA LEU A 406 31.39 21.64 22.77
C LEU A 406 32.29 22.87 22.64
N GLY A 407 33.53 22.70 22.19
CA GLY A 407 34.43 23.82 21.89
C GLY A 407 33.86 24.78 20.84
N LEU A 408 33.24 24.23 19.78
CA LEU A 408 32.55 25.00 18.75
C LEU A 408 31.34 25.76 19.30
N CYS A 409 30.59 25.16 20.23
CA CYS A 409 29.44 25.79 20.90
C CYS A 409 29.88 27.00 21.74
N GLU A 410 31.03 26.91 22.41
CA GLU A 410 31.62 28.02 23.15
C GLU A 410 32.19 29.10 22.23
N GLN A 411 32.83 28.70 21.12
CA GLN A 411 33.42 29.61 20.13
C GLN A 411 32.37 30.44 19.38
N LYS A 412 31.23 29.83 19.00
CA LYS A 412 30.19 30.51 18.21
C LYS A 412 29.29 31.38 19.10
N ARG A 413 29.08 32.62 18.66
CA ARG A 413 28.18 33.59 19.31
C ARG A 413 26.78 33.55 18.69
N GLY A 414 25.79 33.98 19.45
CA GLY A 414 24.38 34.05 19.04
C GLY A 414 23.59 32.80 19.43
N LYS A 415 22.33 33.00 19.85
CA LYS A 415 21.44 31.93 20.30
C LYS A 415 21.19 30.89 19.20
N ASP A 416 20.93 31.33 17.98
CA ASP A 416 20.64 30.43 16.85
C ASP A 416 21.80 29.46 16.58
N ASN A 417 23.04 29.97 16.56
CA ASN A 417 24.22 29.13 16.35
C ASN A 417 24.39 28.12 17.49
N LYS A 418 24.25 28.57 18.75
CA LYS A 418 24.34 27.69 19.92
C LYS A 418 23.24 26.63 19.92
N ALA A 419 22.01 27.00 19.55
CA ALA A 419 20.89 26.09 19.44
C ALA A 419 21.14 24.99 18.39
N ILE A 420 21.59 25.36 17.19
CA ILE A 420 21.92 24.37 16.15
C ILE A 420 23.05 23.43 16.59
N ILE A 421 24.10 23.95 17.23
CA ILE A 421 25.20 23.11 17.73
C ILE A 421 24.71 22.18 18.85
N ALA A 422 23.95 22.72 19.82
CA ALA A 422 23.38 21.94 20.91
C ALA A 422 22.46 20.82 20.39
N SER A 423 21.61 21.10 19.41
CA SER A 423 20.76 20.11 18.76
C SER A 423 21.57 18.98 18.10
N ASN A 424 22.68 19.31 17.44
CA ASN A 424 23.55 18.29 16.85
C ASN A 424 24.27 17.43 17.91
N ILE A 425 24.71 18.05 19.02
CA ILE A 425 25.29 17.31 20.15
C ILE A 425 24.24 16.37 20.75
N MET A 426 23.03 16.87 21.00
CA MET A 426 21.91 16.08 21.52
C MET A 426 21.56 14.91 20.59
N TYR A 427 21.53 15.16 19.27
CA TYR A 427 21.29 14.12 18.27
C TYR A 427 22.36 13.03 18.34
N ILE A 428 23.64 13.38 18.26
CA ILE A 428 24.75 12.43 18.32
C ILE A 428 24.67 11.62 19.61
N VAL A 429 24.57 12.27 20.76
CA VAL A 429 24.51 11.58 22.06
C VAL A 429 23.33 10.60 22.12
N GLY A 430 22.16 10.98 21.59
CA GLY A 430 21.00 10.10 21.49
C GLY A 430 21.20 8.87 20.58
N GLN A 431 22.09 8.94 19.59
CA GLN A 431 22.42 7.82 18.69
C GLN A 431 23.43 6.82 19.28
N TYR A 432 24.15 7.18 20.35
CA TYR A 432 25.22 6.35 20.92
C TYR A 432 24.90 5.85 22.34
N PRO A 433 23.82 5.06 22.55
CA PRO A 433 23.45 4.59 23.87
C PRO A 433 24.44 3.57 24.46
N ARG A 434 25.26 2.90 23.63
CA ARG A 434 26.35 2.03 24.11
C ARG A 434 27.34 2.81 24.96
N PHE A 435 27.83 3.93 24.42
CA PHE A 435 28.73 4.86 25.12
C PHE A 435 28.09 5.40 26.41
N LEU A 436 26.82 5.79 26.36
CA LEU A 436 26.10 6.30 27.54
C LEU A 436 26.00 5.28 28.67
N ARG A 437 25.69 4.01 28.37
CA ARG A 437 25.60 2.94 29.38
C ARG A 437 26.94 2.63 30.03
N ALA A 438 28.04 2.73 29.29
CA ALA A 438 29.39 2.51 29.82
C ALA A 438 29.86 3.64 30.76
N HIS A 439 29.23 4.82 30.71
CA HIS A 439 29.72 6.03 31.37
C HIS A 439 28.62 6.77 32.16
N TRP A 440 28.24 6.22 33.33
CA TRP A 440 27.17 6.75 34.18
C TRP A 440 27.26 8.26 34.45
N LYS A 441 28.44 8.76 34.89
CA LYS A 441 28.61 10.20 35.17
C LYS A 441 28.28 11.06 33.95
N PHE A 442 28.72 10.63 32.77
CA PHE A 442 28.44 11.32 31.52
C PHE A 442 26.94 11.26 31.17
N LEU A 443 26.30 10.09 31.32
CA LEU A 443 24.86 9.94 31.14
C LEU A 443 24.07 10.88 32.07
N LYS A 444 24.38 10.91 33.37
CA LYS A 444 23.73 11.81 34.34
C LYS A 444 23.91 13.28 33.96
N THR A 445 25.12 13.68 33.56
CA THR A 445 25.40 15.06 33.09
C THR A 445 24.59 15.41 31.85
N VAL A 446 24.52 14.53 30.86
CA VAL A 446 23.71 14.74 29.64
C VAL A 446 22.25 14.93 30.01
N VAL A 447 21.67 14.05 30.84
CA VAL A 447 20.25 14.14 31.20
C VAL A 447 19.95 15.43 31.96
N ASN A 448 20.80 15.84 32.91
CA ASN A 448 20.65 17.13 33.58
C ASN A 448 20.72 18.31 32.60
N LYS A 449 21.58 18.23 31.57
CA LYS A 449 21.64 19.26 30.53
C LYS A 449 20.39 19.27 29.66
N LEU A 450 19.79 18.11 29.38
CA LEU A 450 18.49 18.04 28.69
C LEU A 450 17.39 18.72 29.52
N PHE A 451 17.37 18.52 30.85
CA PHE A 451 16.44 19.24 31.72
C PHE A 451 16.67 20.76 31.69
N GLU A 452 17.91 21.22 31.66
CA GLU A 452 18.21 22.64 31.47
C GLU A 452 17.69 23.16 30.12
N PHE A 453 17.86 22.40 29.03
CA PHE A 453 17.36 22.77 27.70
C PHE A 453 15.84 22.73 27.56
N MET A 454 15.13 22.04 28.47
CA MET A 454 13.66 22.11 28.56
C MET A 454 13.17 23.50 29.00
N HIS A 455 14.06 24.37 29.51
CA HIS A 455 13.77 25.77 29.85
C HIS A 455 14.26 26.78 28.79
N GLU A 456 14.89 26.32 27.69
CA GLU A 456 15.38 27.24 26.67
C GLU A 456 14.24 27.74 25.78
N THR A 457 14.14 29.07 25.67
CA THR A 457 13.12 29.79 24.90
C THR A 457 13.28 29.73 23.38
N HIS A 458 14.43 29.25 22.88
CA HIS A 458 14.68 29.20 21.44
C HIS A 458 13.93 28.04 20.78
N ASP A 459 13.22 28.36 19.71
CA ASP A 459 12.35 27.42 18.99
C ASP A 459 13.11 26.13 18.60
N GLY A 460 12.46 24.99 18.86
CA GLY A 460 12.98 23.66 18.55
C GLY A 460 13.99 23.09 19.56
N VAL A 461 14.55 23.88 20.49
CA VAL A 461 15.51 23.35 21.49
C VAL A 461 14.80 22.47 22.52
N GLN A 462 13.67 22.91 23.07
CA GLN A 462 12.86 22.10 24.01
C GLN A 462 12.39 20.80 23.36
N ASP A 463 11.97 20.86 22.10
CA ASP A 463 11.58 19.70 21.30
C ASP A 463 12.71 18.70 21.18
N MET A 464 13.89 19.16 20.77
CA MET A 464 15.08 18.31 20.66
C MET A 464 15.49 17.72 22.01
N ALA A 465 15.36 18.50 23.10
CA ALA A 465 15.64 18.03 24.45
C ALA A 465 14.70 16.87 24.85
N CYS A 466 13.39 17.01 24.61
CA CYS A 466 12.40 15.98 24.90
C CYS A 466 12.58 14.73 24.02
N ASP A 467 12.82 14.92 22.71
CA ASP A 467 13.04 13.85 21.74
C ASP A 467 14.33 13.06 22.05
N THR A 468 15.37 13.75 22.52
CA THR A 468 16.61 13.11 22.98
C THR A 468 16.39 12.40 24.30
N PHE A 469 15.68 13.02 25.23
CA PHE A 469 15.40 12.45 26.55
C PHE A 469 14.62 11.13 26.44
N ILE A 470 13.57 11.06 25.62
CA ILE A 470 12.82 9.82 25.41
C ILE A 470 13.67 8.71 24.77
N LYS A 471 14.54 9.05 23.80
CA LYS A 471 15.49 8.08 23.20
C LYS A 471 16.45 7.51 24.25
N ILE A 472 17.03 8.38 25.07
CA ILE A 472 17.92 7.97 26.16
C ILE A 472 17.17 7.12 27.18
N ALA A 473 15.99 7.54 27.61
CA ALA A 473 15.16 6.82 28.58
C ALA A 473 14.85 5.40 28.07
N GLN A 474 14.43 5.24 26.82
CA GLN A 474 14.17 3.93 26.22
C GLN A 474 15.41 3.03 26.18
N LYS A 475 16.57 3.57 25.75
CA LYS A 475 17.79 2.77 25.53
C LYS A 475 18.64 2.57 26.79
N CYS A 476 18.40 3.35 27.83
CA CYS A 476 19.16 3.33 29.08
C CYS A 476 18.29 3.10 30.34
N ARG A 477 16.98 2.84 30.21
CA ARG A 477 15.98 2.69 31.31
C ARG A 477 16.46 2.02 32.60
N ARG A 478 17.22 0.92 32.51
CA ARG A 478 17.75 0.20 33.69
C ARG A 478 18.67 1.04 34.58
N HIS A 479 19.43 1.96 34.00
CA HIS A 479 20.37 2.81 34.74
C HIS A 479 19.67 3.83 35.62
N PHE A 480 18.40 4.16 35.32
CA PHE A 480 17.62 5.11 36.10
C PHE A 480 16.99 4.50 37.35
N VAL A 481 16.70 3.20 37.34
CA VAL A 481 16.05 2.48 38.46
C VAL A 481 17.02 1.75 39.38
N GLN A 482 18.25 1.49 38.93
CA GLN A 482 19.31 0.91 39.74
C GLN A 482 20.14 2.01 40.41
N VAL A 483 20.57 1.80 41.65
CA VAL A 483 21.53 2.67 42.32
C VAL A 483 22.89 2.55 41.63
N GLN A 484 23.40 3.67 41.13
CA GLN A 484 24.64 3.71 40.36
C GLN A 484 25.86 3.98 41.25
N VAL A 485 27.06 3.65 40.77
CA VAL A 485 28.30 3.81 41.55
C VAL A 485 28.51 5.29 41.88
N GLY A 486 28.55 5.61 43.18
CA GLY A 486 28.71 6.97 43.69
C GLY A 486 27.40 7.73 43.93
N GLU A 487 26.24 7.08 43.77
CA GLU A 487 24.92 7.64 44.06
C GLU A 487 24.29 6.94 45.28
N VAL A 488 23.45 7.66 46.03
CA VAL A 488 22.77 7.14 47.24
C VAL A 488 21.37 6.60 46.98
N MET A 489 20.75 7.02 45.87
CA MET A 489 19.41 6.61 45.45
C MET A 489 19.36 6.47 43.93
N PRO A 490 18.38 5.71 43.39
CA PRO A 490 18.12 5.68 41.96
C PRO A 490 17.81 7.08 41.41
N PHE A 491 18.28 7.37 40.20
CA PHE A 491 18.10 8.70 39.61
C PHE A 491 16.63 8.99 39.26
N ILE A 492 15.80 7.96 39.07
CA ILE A 492 14.35 8.12 38.89
C ILE A 492 13.71 8.88 40.06
N ASP A 493 14.13 8.65 41.31
CA ASP A 493 13.57 9.33 42.48
C ASP A 493 13.85 10.84 42.45
N GLU A 494 15.06 11.23 42.01
CA GLU A 494 15.45 12.62 41.81
C GLU A 494 14.56 13.29 40.75
N ILE A 495 14.30 12.59 39.64
CA ILE A 495 13.43 13.08 38.56
C ILE A 495 11.99 13.26 39.08
N LEU A 496 11.42 12.24 39.75
CA LEU A 496 10.04 12.28 40.24
C LEU A 496 9.81 13.40 41.28
N ASN A 497 10.82 13.70 42.11
CA ASN A 497 10.76 14.80 43.07
C ASN A 497 10.74 16.19 42.41
N ASN A 498 11.29 16.30 41.20
CA ASN A 498 11.51 17.57 40.51
C ASN A 498 10.69 17.70 39.21
N ILE A 499 9.66 16.87 38.99
CA ILE A 499 8.85 16.91 37.75
C ILE A 499 8.35 18.33 37.49
N ASN A 500 7.71 18.97 38.48
CA ASN A 500 7.12 20.30 38.30
C ASN A 500 8.16 21.35 37.90
N THR A 501 9.37 21.29 38.48
CA THR A 501 10.45 22.21 38.16
C THR A 501 11.07 21.95 36.80
N ILE A 502 11.02 20.71 36.30
CA ILE A 502 11.60 20.35 34.98
C ILE A 502 10.63 20.73 33.84
N ILE A 503 9.32 20.55 34.04
CA ILE A 503 8.34 20.67 32.94
C ILE A 503 7.63 22.02 32.87
N CYS A 504 7.91 22.97 33.77
CA CYS A 504 7.11 24.19 33.92
C CYS A 504 7.05 25.09 32.67
N ASP A 505 8.08 25.06 31.83
CA ASP A 505 8.16 25.85 30.59
C ASP A 505 7.85 25.04 29.33
N LEU A 506 7.50 23.75 29.48
CA LEU A 506 7.21 22.86 28.37
C LEU A 506 5.77 23.03 27.87
N GLN A 507 5.61 22.93 26.56
CA GLN A 507 4.29 22.86 25.94
C GLN A 507 3.63 21.49 26.20
N PRO A 508 2.29 21.37 26.14
CA PRO A 508 1.59 20.13 26.47
C PRO A 508 2.13 18.88 25.75
N GLN A 509 2.49 18.98 24.47
CA GLN A 509 3.03 17.84 23.71
C GLN A 509 4.42 17.39 24.19
N GLN A 510 5.24 18.34 24.60
CA GLN A 510 6.55 18.09 25.18
C GLN A 510 6.40 17.45 26.56
N VAL A 511 5.46 17.94 27.38
CA VAL A 511 5.07 17.30 28.65
C VAL A 511 4.64 15.85 28.40
N HIS A 512 3.77 15.58 27.43
CA HIS A 512 3.35 14.22 27.10
C HIS A 512 4.55 13.31 26.73
N THR A 513 5.52 13.84 25.99
CA THR A 513 6.75 13.12 25.60
C THR A 513 7.66 12.86 26.81
N PHE A 514 7.78 13.83 27.71
CA PHE A 514 8.50 13.68 28.98
C PHE A 514 7.89 12.58 29.85
N TYR A 515 6.57 12.56 30.03
CA TYR A 515 5.88 11.52 30.78
C TYR A 515 6.09 10.14 30.13
N GLU A 516 5.98 10.02 28.80
CA GLU A 516 6.31 8.76 28.11
C GLU A 516 7.75 8.29 28.42
N ALA A 517 8.72 9.20 28.39
CA ALA A 517 10.12 8.91 28.69
C ALA A 517 10.30 8.34 30.11
N VAL A 518 9.74 9.02 31.12
CA VAL A 518 9.78 8.59 32.52
C VAL A 518 9.06 7.24 32.71
N GLY A 519 7.95 7.02 31.99
CA GLY A 519 7.23 5.75 32.00
C GLY A 519 8.09 4.56 31.57
N TYR A 520 9.02 4.71 30.61
CA TYR A 520 9.94 3.63 30.23
C TYR A 520 10.95 3.29 31.32
N MET A 521 11.32 4.27 32.16
CA MET A 521 12.18 4.05 33.32
C MET A 521 11.41 3.25 34.38
N ILE A 522 10.19 3.68 34.71
CA ILE A 522 9.33 2.99 35.68
C ILE A 522 9.03 1.55 35.23
N GLY A 523 8.75 1.35 33.94
CA GLY A 523 8.57 0.01 33.36
C GLY A 523 9.81 -0.89 33.40
N ALA A 524 10.98 -0.36 33.77
CA ALA A 524 12.19 -1.15 34.00
C ALA A 524 12.41 -1.56 35.47
N GLN A 525 11.67 -0.98 36.42
CA GLN A 525 11.63 -1.47 37.80
C GLN A 525 10.83 -2.78 37.83
N THR A 526 11.43 -3.85 38.35
CA THR A 526 10.82 -5.18 38.37
C THR A 526 10.21 -5.54 39.72
N ASP A 527 10.61 -4.86 40.79
CA ASP A 527 9.95 -5.00 42.09
C ASP A 527 8.58 -4.32 42.03
N GLN A 528 7.51 -5.11 42.13
CA GLN A 528 6.14 -4.64 41.96
C GLN A 528 5.77 -3.57 42.98
N THR A 529 6.11 -3.77 44.26
CA THR A 529 5.76 -2.82 45.32
C THR A 529 6.47 -1.49 45.10
N VAL A 530 7.76 -1.50 44.76
CA VAL A 530 8.49 -0.27 44.43
C VAL A 530 7.93 0.37 43.17
N GLN A 531 7.60 -0.42 42.14
CA GLN A 531 7.04 0.09 40.89
C GLN A 531 5.68 0.77 41.11
N GLU A 532 4.80 0.20 41.94
CA GLU A 532 3.50 0.80 42.29
C GLU A 532 3.68 2.18 42.94
N HIS A 533 4.56 2.30 43.94
CA HIS A 533 4.87 3.59 44.57
C HIS A 533 5.47 4.60 43.58
N LEU A 534 6.33 4.15 42.65
CA LEU A 534 6.85 5.00 41.59
C LEU A 534 5.71 5.51 40.68
N ILE A 535 4.75 4.65 40.31
CA ILE A 535 3.59 5.03 39.47
C ILE A 535 2.70 6.05 40.20
N GLU A 536 2.42 5.85 41.48
CA GLU A 536 1.60 6.78 42.28
C GLU A 536 2.22 8.18 42.32
N LYS A 537 3.52 8.26 42.61
CA LYS A 537 4.26 9.53 42.65
C LYS A 537 4.37 10.16 41.27
N TYR A 538 4.58 9.34 40.25
CA TYR A 538 4.67 9.76 38.85
C TYR A 538 3.38 10.39 38.33
N MET A 539 2.22 9.84 38.70
CA MET A 539 0.91 10.33 38.27
C MET A 539 0.30 11.39 39.21
N LEU A 540 1.03 11.83 40.23
CA LEU A 540 0.53 12.73 41.26
C LEU A 540 0.00 14.06 40.69
N LEU A 541 0.76 14.75 39.84
CA LEU A 541 0.37 16.05 39.28
C LEU A 541 -0.89 15.95 38.39
N PRO A 542 -0.96 15.04 37.39
CA PRO A 542 -2.18 14.85 36.60
C PRO A 542 -3.39 14.47 37.46
N ASN A 543 -3.19 13.63 38.48
CA ASN A 543 -4.27 13.20 39.38
C ASN A 543 -4.82 14.34 40.24
N GLN A 544 -3.97 15.28 40.71
CA GLN A 544 -4.45 16.43 41.48
C GLN A 544 -5.42 17.31 40.68
N VAL A 545 -5.12 17.56 39.40
CA VAL A 545 -6.00 18.33 38.52
C VAL A 545 -7.25 17.53 38.17
N TRP A 546 -7.11 16.23 37.88
CA TRP A 546 -8.23 15.33 37.64
C TRP A 546 -9.22 15.33 38.80
N ASP A 547 -8.76 15.07 40.02
CA ASP A 547 -9.60 14.97 41.21
C ASP A 547 -10.33 16.29 41.49
N SER A 548 -9.67 17.44 41.27
CA SER A 548 -10.29 18.76 41.36
C SER A 548 -11.45 18.94 40.37
N ILE A 549 -11.25 18.54 39.11
CA ILE A 549 -12.30 18.62 38.07
C ILE A 549 -13.46 17.67 38.41
N ILE A 550 -13.18 16.43 38.83
CA ILE A 550 -14.22 15.47 39.22
C ILE A 550 -15.01 15.96 40.44
N GLN A 551 -14.35 16.54 41.43
CA GLN A 551 -15.02 17.13 42.60
C GLN A 551 -15.93 18.29 42.21
N GLN A 552 -15.53 19.11 41.23
CA GLN A 552 -16.36 20.19 40.69
C GLN A 552 -17.54 19.63 39.88
N ALA A 553 -17.31 18.64 39.01
CA ALA A 553 -18.35 17.98 38.21
C ALA A 553 -19.42 17.33 39.10
N THR A 554 -19.01 16.73 40.22
CA THR A 554 -19.91 16.13 41.20
C THR A 554 -20.87 17.16 41.81
N LYS A 555 -20.42 18.42 41.97
CA LYS A 555 -21.26 19.53 42.46
C LYS A 555 -22.07 20.17 41.35
N ASN A 556 -21.49 20.31 40.15
CA ASN A 556 -22.11 20.93 39.00
C ASN A 556 -21.54 20.35 37.70
N VAL A 557 -22.36 19.58 36.98
CA VAL A 557 -21.98 18.95 35.71
C VAL A 557 -21.74 19.95 34.58
N ASP A 558 -22.22 21.19 34.69
CA ASP A 558 -22.02 22.21 33.65
C ASP A 558 -20.56 22.65 33.48
N ILE A 559 -19.69 22.37 34.47
CA ILE A 559 -18.25 22.57 34.29
C ILE A 559 -17.67 21.69 33.17
N LEU A 560 -18.33 20.59 32.82
CA LEU A 560 -17.95 19.77 31.65
C LEU A 560 -18.35 20.41 30.31
N LYS A 561 -19.01 21.55 30.32
CA LYS A 561 -19.26 22.40 29.14
C LYS A 561 -18.30 23.59 29.06
N ASP A 562 -17.47 23.79 30.08
CA ASP A 562 -16.45 24.84 30.08
C ASP A 562 -15.28 24.46 29.16
N PRO A 563 -14.91 25.30 28.18
CA PRO A 563 -13.87 24.97 27.21
C PRO A 563 -12.50 24.66 27.82
N GLU A 564 -12.09 25.39 28.87
CA GLU A 564 -10.78 25.19 29.48
C GLU A 564 -10.73 23.89 30.28
N THR A 565 -11.82 23.58 31.00
CA THR A 565 -11.97 22.31 31.72
C THR A 565 -11.89 21.10 30.79
N VAL A 566 -12.58 21.14 29.64
CA VAL A 566 -12.54 20.06 28.65
C VAL A 566 -11.13 19.92 28.03
N LYS A 567 -10.44 21.04 27.78
CA LYS A 567 -9.06 21.04 27.29
C LYS A 567 -8.09 20.42 28.32
N GLN A 568 -8.26 20.75 29.60
CA GLN A 568 -7.47 20.15 30.69
C GLN A 568 -7.71 18.64 30.79
N LEU A 569 -8.97 18.19 30.73
CA LEU A 569 -9.32 16.76 30.68
C LEU A 569 -8.63 16.05 29.50
N GLY A 570 -8.65 16.65 28.31
CA GLY A 570 -7.96 16.12 27.14
C GLY A 570 -6.46 15.98 27.36
N SER A 571 -5.80 16.98 27.95
CA SER A 571 -4.36 16.92 28.25
C SER A 571 -4.01 15.88 29.32
N ILE A 572 -4.84 15.73 30.34
CA ILE A 572 -4.65 14.70 31.39
C ILE A 572 -4.76 13.30 30.80
N LEU A 573 -5.77 13.06 29.95
CA LEU A 573 -5.94 11.76 29.31
C LEU A 573 -4.80 11.44 28.35
N LYS A 574 -4.34 12.42 27.55
CA LYS A 574 -3.14 12.25 26.70
C LYS A 574 -1.91 11.87 27.52
N THR A 575 -1.72 12.50 28.68
CA THR A 575 -0.64 12.15 29.62
C THR A 575 -0.78 10.70 30.09
N ASN A 576 -1.98 10.26 30.47
CA ASN A 576 -2.26 8.87 30.86
C ASN A 576 -2.02 7.89 29.70
N VAL A 577 -2.42 8.23 28.45
CA VAL A 577 -2.18 7.40 27.26
C VAL A 577 -0.68 7.19 27.04
N ARG A 578 0.11 8.26 27.11
CA ARG A 578 1.57 8.19 26.98
C ARG A 578 2.21 7.38 28.10
N ALA A 579 1.80 7.61 29.33
CA ALA A 579 2.26 6.87 30.51
C ALA A 579 1.95 5.37 30.38
N CYS A 580 0.71 5.02 30.06
CA CYS A 580 0.24 3.66 29.85
C CYS A 580 1.05 2.94 28.76
N LYS A 581 1.27 3.59 27.62
CA LYS A 581 2.06 3.02 26.52
C LYS A 581 3.46 2.60 26.95
N ALA A 582 4.10 3.39 27.81
CA ALA A 582 5.48 3.19 28.25
C ALA A 582 5.61 2.21 29.42
N VAL A 583 4.70 2.27 30.41
CA VAL A 583 4.70 1.41 31.60
C VAL A 583 4.17 0.01 31.29
N GLY A 584 3.12 -0.11 30.46
CA GLY A 584 2.49 -1.39 30.11
C GLY A 584 1.49 -1.87 31.17
N HIS A 585 1.41 -3.19 31.37
CA HIS A 585 0.43 -3.81 32.27
C HIS A 585 0.37 -3.22 33.69
N PRO A 586 1.50 -2.93 34.40
CA PRO A 586 1.48 -2.39 35.76
C PRO A 586 0.77 -1.03 35.90
N PHE A 587 0.51 -0.33 34.79
CA PHE A 587 -0.28 0.89 34.78
C PHE A 587 -1.75 0.68 35.22
N VAL A 588 -2.18 -0.57 35.42
CA VAL A 588 -3.51 -0.93 35.95
C VAL A 588 -3.84 -0.23 37.27
N ILE A 589 -2.86 0.03 38.14
CA ILE A 589 -3.07 0.75 39.41
C ILE A 589 -3.60 2.18 39.17
N GLN A 590 -3.02 2.88 38.19
CA GLN A 590 -3.44 4.22 37.80
C GLN A 590 -4.74 4.19 37.01
N LEU A 591 -4.88 3.24 36.07
CA LEU A 591 -6.11 3.13 35.29
C LEU A 591 -7.31 2.83 36.18
N GLY A 592 -7.19 1.85 37.08
CA GLY A 592 -8.24 1.46 38.03
C GLY A 592 -8.67 2.61 38.93
N ARG A 593 -7.72 3.48 39.35
CA ARG A 593 -8.00 4.68 40.15
C ARG A 593 -8.98 5.63 39.47
N ILE A 594 -8.82 5.88 38.17
CA ILE A 594 -9.60 6.90 37.43
C ILE A 594 -10.72 6.29 36.57
N TYR A 595 -10.83 4.97 36.51
CA TYR A 595 -11.60 4.26 35.48
C TYR A 595 -13.07 4.66 35.43
N LEU A 596 -13.77 4.55 36.56
CA LEU A 596 -15.21 4.81 36.63
C LEU A 596 -15.52 6.30 36.44
N ASP A 597 -14.71 7.19 37.03
CA ASP A 597 -14.85 8.64 36.82
C ASP A 597 -14.65 9.02 35.36
N MET A 598 -13.67 8.40 34.70
CA MET A 598 -13.39 8.61 33.28
C MET A 598 -14.57 8.18 32.40
N LEU A 599 -15.20 7.04 32.70
CA LEU A 599 -16.39 6.58 31.99
C LEU A 599 -17.61 7.49 32.22
N ASN A 600 -17.78 8.03 33.42
CA ASN A 600 -18.84 9.00 33.71
C ASN A 600 -18.64 10.30 32.92
N VAL A 601 -17.42 10.85 32.90
CA VAL A 601 -17.09 12.03 32.10
C VAL A 601 -17.29 11.75 30.61
N TYR A 602 -16.85 10.59 30.11
CA TYR A 602 -17.05 10.17 28.73
C TYR A 602 -18.54 10.21 28.35
N LYS A 603 -19.42 9.64 29.18
CA LYS A 603 -20.86 9.59 28.96
C LYS A 603 -21.49 10.98 28.95
N CYS A 604 -21.19 11.82 29.94
CA CYS A 604 -21.69 13.20 29.99
C CYS A 604 -21.27 14.02 28.75
N LEU A 605 -20.01 13.90 28.31
CA LEU A 605 -19.55 14.60 27.11
C LEU A 605 -20.21 14.04 25.83
N SER A 606 -20.46 12.74 25.79
CA SER A 606 -21.19 12.09 24.70
C SER A 606 -22.60 12.65 24.52
N GLU A 607 -23.36 12.68 25.62
CA GLU A 607 -24.73 13.20 25.66
C GLU A 607 -24.76 14.68 25.27
N ASN A 608 -23.79 15.48 25.74
CA ASN A 608 -23.65 16.88 25.35
C ASN A 608 -23.42 17.06 23.84
N ILE A 609 -22.54 16.24 23.23
CA ILE A 609 -22.28 16.28 21.78
C ILE A 609 -23.54 15.89 21.01
N SER A 610 -24.20 14.81 21.42
CA SER A 610 -25.42 14.31 20.78
C SER A 610 -26.54 15.33 20.81
N ALA A 611 -26.80 15.94 21.98
CA ALA A 611 -27.79 17.00 22.14
C ALA A 611 -27.44 18.26 21.31
N ALA A 612 -26.16 18.64 21.25
CA ALA A 612 -25.73 19.77 20.43
C ALA A 612 -25.98 19.55 18.94
N ILE A 613 -25.73 18.34 18.43
CA ILE A 613 -25.98 17.95 17.03
C ILE A 613 -27.48 17.89 16.75
N GLN A 614 -28.30 17.36 17.67
CA GLN A 614 -29.75 17.37 17.51
C GLN A 614 -30.31 18.80 17.44
N ALA A 615 -29.78 19.72 18.24
CA ALA A 615 -30.26 21.10 18.28
C ALA A 615 -29.82 21.94 17.07
N ASN A 616 -28.61 21.71 16.53
CA ASN A 616 -27.98 22.62 15.55
C ASN A 616 -27.56 21.94 14.24
N GLY A 617 -27.85 20.65 14.07
CA GLY A 617 -27.37 19.85 12.96
C GLY A 617 -25.85 19.58 13.00
N GLU A 618 -25.34 18.97 11.93
CA GLU A 618 -23.95 18.50 11.86
C GLU A 618 -22.90 19.62 11.86
N MET A 619 -23.26 20.84 11.46
CA MET A 619 -22.33 21.98 11.41
C MET A 619 -21.70 22.28 12.80
N VAL A 620 -22.40 21.96 13.89
CA VAL A 620 -21.91 22.19 15.27
C VAL A 620 -20.64 21.39 15.58
N THR A 621 -20.41 20.27 14.88
CA THR A 621 -19.21 19.42 15.05
C THR A 621 -17.90 20.15 14.75
N LYS A 622 -17.97 21.25 13.99
CA LYS A 622 -16.81 22.08 13.65
C LYS A 622 -16.46 23.10 14.73
N GLN A 623 -17.31 23.29 15.76
CA GLN A 623 -17.03 24.24 16.83
C GLN A 623 -15.93 23.73 17.78
N PRO A 624 -15.05 24.61 18.29
CA PRO A 624 -13.93 24.21 19.14
C PRO A 624 -14.32 23.39 20.37
N LEU A 625 -15.41 23.75 21.05
CA LEU A 625 -15.88 23.02 22.22
C LEU A 625 -16.23 21.56 21.89
N ILE A 626 -17.04 21.33 20.85
CA ILE A 626 -17.42 19.97 20.42
C ILE A 626 -16.20 19.16 19.97
N ARG A 627 -15.24 19.78 19.29
CA ARG A 627 -13.96 19.12 18.93
C ARG A 627 -13.15 18.71 20.16
N SER A 628 -13.06 19.58 21.16
CA SER A 628 -12.37 19.27 22.42
C SER A 628 -13.09 18.16 23.20
N MET A 629 -14.42 18.14 23.23
CA MET A 629 -15.19 17.06 23.85
C MET A 629 -14.97 15.71 23.14
N ARG A 630 -14.94 15.71 21.79
CA ARG A 630 -14.57 14.52 21.01
C ARG A 630 -13.14 14.07 21.30
N THR A 631 -12.21 15.01 21.49
CA THR A 631 -10.82 14.70 21.89
C THR A 631 -10.80 13.91 23.19
N VAL A 632 -11.55 14.35 24.22
CA VAL A 632 -11.65 13.63 25.50
C VAL A 632 -12.21 12.21 25.30
N LYS A 633 -13.25 12.05 24.47
CA LYS A 633 -13.81 10.72 24.14
C LYS A 633 -12.78 9.81 23.46
N ARG A 634 -12.10 10.30 22.42
CA ARG A 634 -11.07 9.55 21.69
C ARG A 634 -9.90 9.14 22.61
N GLU A 635 -9.39 10.06 23.41
CA GLU A 635 -8.27 9.76 24.32
C GLU A 635 -8.68 8.80 25.45
N THR A 636 -9.95 8.83 25.89
CA THR A 636 -10.52 7.81 26.79
C THR A 636 -10.45 6.43 26.14
N LEU A 637 -10.95 6.28 24.91
CA LEU A 637 -10.97 5.02 24.17
C LEU A 637 -9.55 4.49 23.87
N LYS A 638 -8.63 5.39 23.50
CA LYS A 638 -7.20 5.08 23.31
C LYS A 638 -6.52 4.63 24.59
N LEU A 639 -6.85 5.21 25.75
CA LEU A 639 -6.29 4.78 27.03
C LEU A 639 -6.73 3.35 27.36
N ILE A 640 -8.02 3.07 27.17
CA ILE A 640 -8.63 1.77 27.46
C ILE A 640 -8.05 0.69 26.55
N SER A 641 -8.16 0.85 25.22
CA SER A 641 -7.60 -0.10 24.26
C SER A 641 -6.07 -0.20 24.35
N GLY A 642 -5.39 0.92 24.59
CA GLY A 642 -3.94 1.00 24.75
C GLY A 642 -3.42 0.20 25.94
N TRP A 643 -4.15 0.20 27.06
CA TRP A 643 -3.84 -0.62 28.21
C TRP A 643 -4.23 -2.09 28.00
N VAL A 644 -5.46 -2.37 27.53
CA VAL A 644 -5.92 -3.75 27.28
C VAL A 644 -4.98 -4.48 26.32
N SER A 645 -4.54 -3.86 25.23
CA SER A 645 -3.58 -4.46 24.30
C SER A 645 -2.25 -4.89 24.98
N ARG A 646 -1.87 -4.26 26.09
CA ARG A 646 -0.65 -4.50 26.86
C ARG A 646 -0.89 -5.27 28.16
N SER A 647 -2.12 -5.63 28.50
CA SER A 647 -2.42 -6.43 29.68
C SER A 647 -1.96 -7.88 29.48
N ASN A 648 -1.65 -8.57 30.56
CA ASN A 648 -1.27 -9.98 30.55
C ASN A 648 -2.20 -10.86 31.42
N ASP A 649 -3.28 -10.28 31.95
CA ASP A 649 -4.33 -10.98 32.70
C ASP A 649 -5.69 -10.74 32.03
N PRO A 650 -6.12 -11.63 31.10
CA PRO A 650 -7.38 -11.47 30.38
C PRO A 650 -8.61 -11.67 31.27
N GLN A 651 -8.52 -12.50 32.33
CA GLN A 651 -9.63 -12.76 33.23
C GLN A 651 -9.96 -11.50 34.03
N MET A 652 -8.96 -10.87 34.63
CA MET A 652 -9.14 -9.63 35.39
C MET A 652 -9.69 -8.51 34.51
N VAL A 653 -9.28 -8.43 33.23
CA VAL A 653 -9.82 -7.45 32.27
C VAL A 653 -11.30 -7.72 31.99
N ALA A 654 -11.65 -8.98 31.68
CA ALA A 654 -13.01 -9.38 31.35
C ALA A 654 -13.99 -9.16 32.52
N GLU A 655 -13.57 -9.40 33.77
CA GLU A 655 -14.44 -9.27 34.94
C GLU A 655 -14.56 -7.82 35.44
N ASN A 656 -13.47 -7.04 35.42
CA ASN A 656 -13.44 -5.73 36.08
C ASN A 656 -13.58 -4.55 35.13
N PHE A 657 -13.05 -4.65 33.92
CA PHE A 657 -12.96 -3.51 32.99
C PHE A 657 -13.97 -3.61 31.84
N VAL A 658 -14.34 -4.80 31.36
CA VAL A 658 -15.31 -4.92 30.25
C VAL A 658 -16.74 -4.53 30.65
N PRO A 659 -17.32 -4.97 31.79
CA PRO A 659 -18.73 -4.71 32.08
C PRO A 659 -19.08 -3.22 32.17
N PRO A 660 -18.26 -2.34 32.79
CA PRO A 660 -18.52 -0.90 32.77
C PRO A 660 -18.50 -0.27 31.36
N LEU A 661 -17.73 -0.83 30.40
CA LEU A 661 -17.71 -0.33 29.02
C LEU A 661 -19.01 -0.59 28.29
N LEU A 662 -19.64 -1.75 28.55
CA LEU A 662 -20.91 -2.10 27.91
C LEU A 662 -21.97 -1.02 28.21
N ASP A 663 -22.10 -0.61 29.48
CA ASP A 663 -23.10 0.40 29.87
C ASP A 663 -22.67 1.84 29.54
N ALA A 664 -21.42 2.23 29.84
CA ALA A 664 -21.00 3.62 29.70
C ALA A 664 -20.66 4.03 28.27
N VAL A 665 -20.26 3.09 27.41
CA VAL A 665 -19.75 3.37 26.06
C VAL A 665 -20.64 2.77 24.97
N LEU A 666 -21.00 1.48 25.06
CA LEU A 666 -21.72 0.84 23.95
C LEU A 666 -23.19 1.24 23.88
N ILE A 667 -23.89 1.23 25.01
CA ILE A 667 -25.28 1.70 25.08
C ILE A 667 -25.35 3.21 24.75
N ASP A 668 -24.36 3.98 25.19
CA ASP A 668 -24.20 5.39 24.82
C ASP A 668 -24.05 5.57 23.30
N TYR A 669 -23.18 4.78 22.66
CA TYR A 669 -23.02 4.76 21.21
C TYR A 669 -24.34 4.44 20.49
N GLN A 670 -25.10 3.46 20.97
CA GLN A 670 -26.40 3.10 20.39
C GLN A 670 -27.40 4.26 20.44
N ARG A 671 -27.50 4.93 21.60
CA ARG A 671 -28.43 6.04 21.88
C ARG A 671 -28.10 7.32 21.11
N ASN A 672 -26.83 7.50 20.75
CA ASN A 672 -26.39 8.68 20.03
C ASN A 672 -26.99 8.78 18.62
N VAL A 673 -27.19 10.02 18.17
CA VAL A 673 -27.53 10.29 16.76
C VAL A 673 -26.40 9.84 15.84
N PRO A 674 -26.67 9.46 14.58
CA PRO A 674 -25.66 8.91 13.68
C PRO A 674 -24.37 9.73 13.59
N ALA A 675 -24.46 11.06 13.43
CA ALA A 675 -23.31 11.95 13.35
C ALA A 675 -22.55 12.13 14.69
N ALA A 676 -23.16 11.76 15.83
CA ALA A 676 -22.53 11.81 17.16
C ALA A 676 -21.81 10.50 17.54
N ARG A 677 -22.08 9.41 16.83
CA ARG A 677 -21.46 8.10 17.09
C ARG A 677 -19.97 8.14 16.81
N GLU A 678 -19.16 7.88 17.82
CA GLU A 678 -17.71 7.89 17.70
C GLU A 678 -17.20 6.56 17.11
N PRO A 679 -16.63 6.54 15.89
CA PRO A 679 -16.20 5.32 15.23
C PRO A 679 -15.06 4.59 15.95
N GLU A 680 -14.26 5.28 16.77
CA GLU A 680 -13.21 4.66 17.59
C GLU A 680 -13.77 3.68 18.65
N VAL A 681 -15.08 3.73 18.96
CA VAL A 681 -15.73 2.73 19.83
C VAL A 681 -15.60 1.33 19.20
N LEU A 682 -15.85 1.22 17.90
CA LEU A 682 -15.84 -0.06 17.18
C LEU A 682 -14.42 -0.64 17.12
N SER A 683 -13.41 0.19 16.82
CA SER A 683 -12.00 -0.26 16.79
C SER A 683 -11.47 -0.60 18.19
N THR A 684 -11.91 0.13 19.23
CA THR A 684 -11.60 -0.19 20.62
C THR A 684 -12.14 -1.56 21.00
N MET A 685 -13.39 -1.85 20.65
CA MET A 685 -13.96 -3.18 20.88
C MET A 685 -13.25 -4.27 20.07
N ALA A 686 -12.84 -3.98 18.82
CA ALA A 686 -12.05 -4.91 18.03
C ALA A 686 -10.72 -5.27 18.73
N ILE A 687 -10.01 -4.28 19.28
CA ILE A 687 -8.77 -4.49 20.05
C ILE A 687 -9.03 -5.34 21.30
N ILE A 688 -10.11 -5.07 22.03
CA ILE A 688 -10.49 -5.83 23.22
C ILE A 688 -10.81 -7.28 22.85
N VAL A 689 -11.59 -7.52 21.80
CA VAL A 689 -11.93 -8.87 21.32
C VAL A 689 -10.68 -9.64 20.87
N ASN A 690 -9.81 -9.02 20.07
CA ASN A 690 -8.53 -9.62 19.66
C ASN A 690 -7.65 -10.02 20.86
N LYS A 691 -7.73 -9.27 21.96
CA LYS A 691 -6.92 -9.53 23.15
C LYS A 691 -7.52 -10.60 24.07
N LEU A 692 -8.84 -10.57 24.28
CA LEU A 692 -9.50 -11.42 25.26
C LEU A 692 -9.96 -12.76 24.69
N GLY A 693 -10.33 -12.79 23.40
CA GLY A 693 -10.83 -13.96 22.69
C GLY A 693 -11.93 -14.69 23.47
N GLY A 694 -11.68 -15.94 23.85
CA GLY A 694 -12.63 -16.78 24.60
C GLY A 694 -13.23 -16.12 25.85
N HIS A 695 -12.49 -15.24 26.53
CA HIS A 695 -12.92 -14.59 27.77
C HIS A 695 -14.03 -13.54 27.57
N ILE A 696 -14.22 -13.04 26.34
CA ILE A 696 -15.30 -12.08 26.01
C ILE A 696 -16.39 -12.69 25.12
N THR A 697 -16.26 -13.95 24.69
CA THR A 697 -17.22 -14.59 23.79
C THR A 697 -18.66 -14.54 24.32
N ALA A 698 -18.86 -14.67 25.63
CA ALA A 698 -20.18 -14.61 26.28
C ALA A 698 -20.85 -13.22 26.18
N GLU A 699 -20.06 -12.15 26.05
CA GLU A 699 -20.55 -10.77 26.00
C GLU A 699 -20.81 -10.28 24.56
N ILE A 700 -20.38 -11.02 23.54
CA ILE A 700 -20.55 -10.65 22.12
C ILE A 700 -22.01 -10.33 21.76
N PRO A 701 -23.04 -11.11 22.19
CA PRO A 701 -24.42 -10.77 21.89
C PRO A 701 -24.81 -9.38 22.38
N GLN A 702 -24.46 -9.02 23.63
CA GLN A 702 -24.77 -7.70 24.20
C GLN A 702 -24.01 -6.58 23.47
N ILE A 703 -22.77 -6.83 23.07
CA ILE A 703 -21.98 -5.89 22.25
C ILE A 703 -22.69 -5.64 20.91
N PHE A 704 -23.15 -6.71 20.24
CA PHE A 704 -23.82 -6.63 18.94
C PHE A 704 -25.17 -5.93 19.04
N ASP A 705 -25.95 -6.18 20.09
CA ASP A 705 -27.20 -5.47 20.34
C ASP A 705 -27.00 -3.95 20.37
N ALA A 706 -25.89 -3.48 20.94
CA ALA A 706 -25.59 -2.06 21.03
C ALA A 706 -25.09 -1.47 19.69
N VAL A 707 -24.17 -2.13 18.99
CA VAL A 707 -23.43 -1.49 17.88
C VAL A 707 -23.73 -2.02 16.50
N PHE A 708 -24.28 -3.24 16.36
CA PHE A 708 -24.33 -3.92 15.06
C PHE A 708 -25.35 -3.29 14.11
N GLU A 709 -26.64 -3.37 14.46
CA GLU A 709 -27.74 -2.92 13.59
C GLU A 709 -27.70 -1.40 13.36
N CYS A 710 -27.43 -0.64 14.43
CA CYS A 710 -27.45 0.82 14.36
C CYS A 710 -26.30 1.37 13.50
N THR A 711 -25.15 0.69 13.43
CA THR A 711 -24.04 1.02 12.54
C THR A 711 -24.31 0.55 11.12
N LEU A 712 -24.88 -0.65 10.94
CA LEU A 712 -25.18 -1.18 9.61
C LEU A 712 -26.13 -0.24 8.84
N ASN A 713 -27.13 0.32 9.52
CA ASN A 713 -28.06 1.31 8.95
C ASN A 713 -27.41 2.65 8.54
N MET A 714 -26.20 2.93 9.02
CA MET A 714 -25.41 4.10 8.59
C MET A 714 -24.63 3.82 7.31
N ILE A 715 -24.24 2.56 7.08
CA ILE A 715 -23.28 2.20 6.03
C ILE A 715 -23.88 1.35 4.89
N ASN A 716 -25.17 1.03 4.93
CA ASN A 716 -25.82 0.13 3.95
C ASN A 716 -26.56 0.83 2.80
N LYS A 717 -26.49 2.16 2.71
CA LYS A 717 -27.23 2.95 1.69
C LYS A 717 -26.39 3.27 0.44
N ASP A 718 -25.09 3.36 0.61
CA ASP A 718 -24.09 3.71 -0.39
C ASP A 718 -22.71 3.16 0.03
N PHE A 719 -21.65 3.44 -0.73
CA PHE A 719 -20.28 3.00 -0.45
C PHE A 719 -19.35 4.13 0.03
N GLU A 720 -19.87 5.31 0.36
CA GLU A 720 -19.08 6.55 0.54
C GLU A 720 -19.24 7.18 1.93
N GLU A 721 -20.47 7.28 2.45
CA GLU A 721 -20.74 7.92 3.74
C GLU A 721 -20.18 7.10 4.91
N TYR A 722 -19.77 7.78 5.98
CA TYR A 722 -19.23 7.18 7.22
C TYR A 722 -18.04 6.20 7.01
N PRO A 723 -16.94 6.61 6.36
CA PRO A 723 -15.83 5.72 6.01
C PRO A 723 -15.09 5.13 7.22
N GLU A 724 -14.97 5.89 8.31
CA GLU A 724 -14.38 5.39 9.56
C GLU A 724 -15.25 4.31 10.22
N HIS A 725 -16.57 4.49 10.24
CA HIS A 725 -17.50 3.49 10.76
C HIS A 725 -17.44 2.21 9.93
N ARG A 726 -17.38 2.29 8.60
CA ARG A 726 -17.21 1.12 7.72
C ARG A 726 -15.95 0.33 8.11
N THR A 727 -14.82 1.02 8.13
CA THR A 727 -13.52 0.41 8.44
C THR A 727 -13.54 -0.27 9.81
N ASN A 728 -13.97 0.46 10.84
CA ASN A 728 -13.90 -0.03 12.21
C ASN A 728 -14.99 -1.08 12.53
N PHE A 729 -16.15 -1.01 11.88
CA PHE A 729 -17.19 -2.03 11.99
C PHE A 729 -16.69 -3.38 11.46
N PHE A 730 -16.07 -3.40 10.29
CA PHE A 730 -15.54 -4.64 9.73
C PHE A 730 -14.29 -5.14 10.46
N LEU A 731 -13.48 -4.26 11.05
CA LEU A 731 -12.42 -4.68 11.98
C LEU A 731 -12.97 -5.39 13.22
N LEU A 732 -14.07 -4.87 13.81
CA LEU A 732 -14.75 -5.54 14.92
C LEU A 732 -15.33 -6.89 14.48
N LEU A 733 -16.02 -6.94 13.35
CA LEU A 733 -16.61 -8.17 12.84
C LEU A 733 -15.53 -9.24 12.54
N GLN A 734 -14.38 -8.81 12.02
CA GLN A 734 -13.22 -9.68 11.81
C GLN A 734 -12.66 -10.22 13.13
N ALA A 735 -12.49 -9.38 14.14
CA ALA A 735 -12.03 -9.79 15.46
C ALA A 735 -12.96 -10.85 16.07
N VAL A 736 -14.28 -10.61 16.00
CA VAL A 736 -15.30 -11.54 16.51
C VAL A 736 -15.29 -12.87 15.76
N ASN A 737 -15.24 -12.83 14.42
CA ASN A 737 -15.15 -14.05 13.62
C ASN A 737 -13.88 -14.85 13.93
N SER A 738 -12.75 -14.18 14.13
CA SER A 738 -11.45 -14.85 14.30
C SER A 738 -11.24 -15.41 15.70
N HIS A 739 -11.79 -14.77 16.74
CA HIS A 739 -11.50 -15.11 18.13
C HIS A 739 -12.71 -15.55 18.97
N CYS A 740 -13.93 -15.26 18.50
CA CYS A 740 -15.18 -15.51 19.21
C CYS A 740 -16.24 -16.18 18.32
N PHE A 741 -15.83 -17.01 17.35
CA PHE A 741 -16.74 -17.71 16.43
C PHE A 741 -17.93 -18.44 17.10
N PRO A 742 -17.79 -19.08 18.28
CA PRO A 742 -18.93 -19.70 18.96
C PRO A 742 -20.10 -18.75 19.23
N ALA A 743 -19.86 -17.43 19.33
CA ALA A 743 -20.93 -16.44 19.45
C ALA A 743 -21.85 -16.41 18.22
N PHE A 744 -21.33 -16.66 17.01
CA PHE A 744 -22.15 -16.75 15.80
C PHE A 744 -23.05 -17.98 15.76
N LEU A 745 -22.64 -19.06 16.43
CA LEU A 745 -23.47 -20.26 16.58
C LEU A 745 -24.57 -20.07 17.65
N ALA A 746 -24.37 -19.10 18.56
CA ALA A 746 -25.29 -18.81 19.66
C ALA A 746 -26.36 -17.76 19.31
N ILE A 747 -26.19 -16.99 18.22
CA ILE A 747 -27.19 -16.01 17.77
C ILE A 747 -28.28 -16.63 16.89
N PRO A 748 -29.47 -16.00 16.79
CA PRO A 748 -30.53 -16.48 15.91
C PRO A 748 -30.10 -16.56 14.43
N PRO A 749 -30.61 -17.52 13.64
CA PRO A 749 -30.26 -17.65 12.22
C PRO A 749 -30.55 -16.39 11.37
N THR A 750 -31.58 -15.63 11.72
CA THR A 750 -31.90 -14.34 11.07
C THR A 750 -30.82 -13.28 11.32
N GLN A 751 -30.24 -13.24 12.53
CA GLN A 751 -29.12 -12.36 12.85
C GLN A 751 -27.84 -12.83 12.16
N PHE A 752 -27.60 -14.14 12.10
CA PHE A 752 -26.49 -14.70 11.35
C PHE A 752 -26.57 -14.36 9.84
N LYS A 753 -27.77 -14.38 9.24
CA LYS A 753 -27.96 -13.91 7.86
C LYS A 753 -27.55 -12.45 7.69
N LEU A 754 -27.93 -11.57 8.63
CA LEU A 754 -27.54 -10.16 8.59
C LEU A 754 -26.02 -9.98 8.71
N VAL A 755 -25.35 -10.81 9.52
CA VAL A 755 -23.89 -10.88 9.58
C VAL A 755 -23.30 -11.26 8.21
N LEU A 756 -23.79 -12.33 7.59
CA LEU A 756 -23.30 -12.76 6.27
C LEU A 756 -23.53 -11.68 5.20
N ASP A 757 -24.70 -11.03 5.21
CA ASP A 757 -25.02 -9.94 4.29
C ASP A 757 -24.09 -8.75 4.47
N SER A 758 -23.71 -8.42 5.71
CA SER A 758 -22.72 -7.37 5.97
C SER A 758 -21.33 -7.73 5.44
N ILE A 759 -20.93 -9.01 5.48
CA ILE A 759 -19.66 -9.49 4.90
C ILE A 759 -19.70 -9.36 3.37
N ILE A 760 -20.81 -9.74 2.75
CA ILE A 760 -21.03 -9.57 1.31
C ILE A 760 -21.00 -8.09 0.92
N TRP A 761 -21.64 -7.25 1.72
CA TRP A 761 -21.58 -5.81 1.54
C TRP A 761 -20.15 -5.29 1.61
N ALA A 762 -19.34 -5.76 2.57
CA ALA A 762 -17.94 -5.37 2.71
C ALA A 762 -17.12 -5.67 1.45
N PHE A 763 -17.10 -6.91 0.96
CA PHE A 763 -16.27 -7.27 -0.20
C PHE A 763 -16.73 -6.68 -1.53
N LYS A 764 -17.95 -6.12 -1.59
CA LYS A 764 -18.42 -5.34 -2.74
C LYS A 764 -17.96 -3.88 -2.73
N HIS A 765 -17.35 -3.39 -1.65
CA HIS A 765 -16.90 -2.01 -1.55
C HIS A 765 -15.84 -1.64 -2.59
N THR A 766 -15.85 -0.37 -3.00
CA THR A 766 -14.76 0.26 -3.76
C THR A 766 -13.59 0.67 -2.87
N MET A 767 -13.83 0.91 -1.58
CA MET A 767 -12.79 1.11 -0.57
C MET A 767 -12.00 -0.19 -0.36
N ARG A 768 -10.76 -0.21 -0.84
CA ARG A 768 -9.90 -1.40 -0.86
C ARG A 768 -9.75 -2.08 0.51
N ASN A 769 -9.47 -1.31 1.54
CA ASN A 769 -9.30 -1.83 2.91
C ASN A 769 -10.56 -2.55 3.42
N VAL A 770 -11.75 -2.00 3.14
CA VAL A 770 -13.02 -2.62 3.54
C VAL A 770 -13.27 -3.90 2.75
N ALA A 771 -13.03 -3.88 1.43
CA ALA A 771 -13.23 -5.05 0.59
C ALA A 771 -12.28 -6.19 0.94
N ASP A 772 -11.00 -5.90 1.11
CA ASP A 772 -9.97 -6.87 1.52
C ASP A 772 -10.31 -7.48 2.89
N THR A 773 -10.76 -6.66 3.85
CA THR A 773 -11.20 -7.15 5.17
C THR A 773 -12.44 -8.05 5.02
N GLY A 774 -13.42 -7.68 4.20
CA GLY A 774 -14.61 -8.49 3.93
C GLY A 774 -14.27 -9.89 3.39
N LEU A 775 -13.33 -9.96 2.44
CA LEU A 775 -12.85 -11.24 1.89
C LEU A 775 -12.12 -12.09 2.94
N GLN A 776 -11.30 -11.47 3.80
CA GLN A 776 -10.63 -12.16 4.90
C GLN A 776 -11.62 -12.72 5.93
N ILE A 777 -12.65 -11.95 6.27
CA ILE A 777 -13.72 -12.41 7.17
C ILE A 777 -14.41 -13.62 6.54
N LEU A 778 -14.81 -13.54 5.27
CA LEU A 778 -15.49 -14.64 4.59
C LEU A 778 -14.62 -15.92 4.55
N PHE A 779 -13.34 -15.79 4.21
CA PHE A 779 -12.45 -16.94 4.15
C PHE A 779 -12.31 -17.62 5.52
N THR A 780 -12.06 -16.83 6.56
CA THR A 780 -11.94 -17.35 7.93
C THR A 780 -13.28 -17.92 8.43
N LEU A 781 -14.41 -17.32 8.06
CA LEU A 781 -15.75 -17.82 8.37
C LEU A 781 -15.97 -19.21 7.78
N LEU A 782 -15.63 -19.41 6.50
CA LEU A 782 -15.75 -20.70 5.83
C LEU A 782 -14.87 -21.78 6.46
N GLN A 783 -13.68 -21.41 6.95
CA GLN A 783 -12.80 -22.31 7.69
C GLN A 783 -13.36 -22.67 9.06
N ASN A 784 -13.87 -21.69 9.81
CA ASN A 784 -14.48 -21.90 11.11
C ASN A 784 -15.74 -22.78 11.02
N VAL A 785 -16.60 -22.55 10.03
CA VAL A 785 -17.77 -23.39 9.77
C VAL A 785 -17.36 -24.83 9.47
N ALA A 786 -16.28 -25.04 8.73
CA ALA A 786 -15.79 -26.39 8.42
C ALA A 786 -15.28 -27.17 9.65
N GLN A 787 -14.91 -26.48 10.74
CA GLN A 787 -14.55 -27.12 12.01
C GLN A 787 -15.78 -27.56 12.82
N GLU A 788 -16.96 -26.99 12.55
CA GLU A 788 -18.19 -27.23 13.30
C GLU A 788 -19.15 -28.14 12.53
N GLU A 789 -18.90 -29.45 12.57
CA GLU A 789 -19.62 -30.46 11.77
C GLU A 789 -21.15 -30.37 11.89
N ALA A 790 -21.66 -30.04 13.08
CA ALA A 790 -23.09 -29.95 13.35
C ALA A 790 -23.79 -28.83 12.57
N ALA A 791 -23.12 -27.70 12.36
CA ALA A 791 -23.67 -26.52 11.67
C ALA A 791 -23.25 -26.46 10.20
N ALA A 792 -22.11 -27.07 9.85
CA ALA A 792 -21.49 -27.00 8.52
C ALA A 792 -22.48 -27.36 7.39
N GLN A 793 -23.16 -28.50 7.51
CA GLN A 793 -24.06 -28.98 6.46
C GLN A 793 -25.26 -28.05 6.23
N SER A 794 -25.87 -27.54 7.31
CA SER A 794 -26.96 -26.57 7.21
C SER A 794 -26.50 -25.23 6.61
N PHE A 795 -25.28 -24.79 6.94
CA PHE A 795 -24.69 -23.58 6.38
C PHE A 795 -24.46 -23.73 4.88
N TYR A 796 -23.86 -24.85 4.44
CA TYR A 796 -23.60 -25.08 3.01
C TYR A 796 -24.90 -25.15 2.20
N GLN A 797 -25.90 -25.88 2.69
CA GLN A 797 -27.22 -25.93 2.05
C GLN A 797 -27.86 -24.56 1.89
N THR A 798 -27.71 -23.67 2.89
CA THR A 798 -28.40 -22.38 2.90
C THR A 798 -27.66 -21.31 2.11
N TYR A 799 -26.33 -21.26 2.20
CA TYR A 799 -25.56 -20.09 1.77
C TYR A 799 -24.49 -20.36 0.70
N PHE A 800 -24.15 -21.61 0.39
CA PHE A 800 -23.01 -21.90 -0.49
C PHE A 800 -23.15 -21.29 -1.89
N CYS A 801 -24.29 -21.50 -2.55
CA CYS A 801 -24.56 -20.94 -3.88
C CYS A 801 -24.69 -19.41 -3.84
N ASP A 802 -25.24 -18.85 -2.76
CA ASP A 802 -25.42 -17.40 -2.57
C ASP A 802 -24.07 -16.68 -2.42
N ILE A 803 -23.16 -17.25 -1.64
CA ILE A 803 -21.78 -16.77 -1.51
C ILE A 803 -21.08 -16.83 -2.87
N LEU A 804 -21.22 -17.95 -3.58
CA LEU A 804 -20.56 -18.19 -4.86
C LEU A 804 -21.00 -17.18 -5.94
N GLN A 805 -22.31 -16.90 -6.06
CA GLN A 805 -22.80 -15.89 -7.02
C GLN A 805 -22.27 -14.49 -6.70
N HIS A 806 -22.19 -14.14 -5.42
CA HIS A 806 -21.70 -12.83 -5.01
C HIS A 806 -20.19 -12.68 -5.25
N ILE A 807 -19.39 -13.71 -4.98
CA ILE A 807 -17.98 -13.70 -5.34
C ILE A 807 -17.81 -13.56 -6.86
N PHE A 808 -18.56 -14.30 -7.68
CA PHE A 808 -18.45 -14.17 -9.14
C PHE A 808 -18.86 -12.78 -9.67
N SER A 809 -19.83 -12.13 -9.04
CA SER A 809 -20.19 -10.75 -9.39
C SER A 809 -19.03 -9.77 -9.15
N VAL A 810 -18.17 -10.04 -8.16
CA VAL A 810 -17.02 -9.19 -7.79
C VAL A 810 -15.76 -9.60 -8.56
N VAL A 811 -15.54 -10.90 -8.80
CA VAL A 811 -14.42 -11.42 -9.61
C VAL A 811 -14.48 -10.90 -11.04
N THR A 812 -15.68 -10.75 -11.59
CA THR A 812 -15.89 -10.30 -12.97
C THR A 812 -15.97 -8.77 -13.09
N ASP A 813 -15.99 -8.04 -11.98
CA ASP A 813 -15.89 -6.58 -11.94
C ASP A 813 -14.42 -6.13 -11.97
N THR A 814 -14.10 -5.24 -12.92
CA THR A 814 -12.77 -4.66 -13.07
C THR A 814 -12.34 -3.80 -11.89
N SER A 815 -13.30 -3.29 -11.11
CA SER A 815 -13.09 -2.43 -9.95
C SER A 815 -12.50 -3.19 -8.75
N HIS A 816 -12.62 -4.52 -8.71
CA HIS A 816 -12.21 -5.35 -7.58
C HIS A 816 -11.01 -6.27 -7.89
N THR A 817 -10.28 -5.99 -8.96
CA THR A 817 -9.09 -6.77 -9.37
C THR A 817 -7.98 -6.79 -8.30
N ALA A 818 -7.94 -5.81 -7.40
CA ALA A 818 -7.03 -5.81 -6.26
C ALA A 818 -7.24 -7.00 -5.30
N GLY A 819 -8.47 -7.52 -5.20
CA GLY A 819 -8.84 -8.66 -4.34
C GLY A 819 -8.64 -10.04 -4.98
N LEU A 820 -8.12 -10.12 -6.22
CA LEU A 820 -8.10 -11.36 -7.01
C LEU A 820 -7.41 -12.53 -6.31
N THR A 821 -6.37 -12.28 -5.52
CA THR A 821 -5.69 -13.33 -4.73
C THR A 821 -6.62 -13.96 -3.70
N MET A 822 -7.41 -13.14 -3.00
CA MET A 822 -8.38 -13.64 -2.02
C MET A 822 -9.58 -14.29 -2.70
N HIS A 823 -10.04 -13.75 -3.84
CA HIS A 823 -11.09 -14.41 -4.63
C HIS A 823 -10.68 -15.82 -5.07
N ALA A 824 -9.47 -15.96 -5.61
CA ALA A 824 -8.92 -17.26 -6.01
C ALA A 824 -8.81 -18.21 -4.81
N SER A 825 -8.34 -17.72 -3.66
CA SER A 825 -8.22 -18.52 -2.44
C SER A 825 -9.57 -19.02 -1.92
N ILE A 826 -10.60 -18.17 -1.89
CA ILE A 826 -11.94 -18.54 -1.44
C ILE A 826 -12.60 -19.52 -2.42
N LEU A 827 -12.55 -19.24 -3.73
CA LEU A 827 -13.13 -20.13 -4.73
C LEU A 827 -12.41 -21.49 -4.75
N ALA A 828 -11.07 -21.50 -4.74
CA ALA A 828 -10.29 -22.73 -4.66
C ALA A 828 -10.70 -23.58 -3.44
N TYR A 829 -10.81 -22.95 -2.26
CA TYR A 829 -11.30 -23.62 -1.05
C TYR A 829 -12.72 -24.17 -1.22
N MET A 830 -13.68 -23.35 -1.67
CA MET A 830 -15.08 -23.76 -1.84
C MET A 830 -15.23 -24.92 -2.82
N PHE A 831 -14.52 -24.89 -3.95
CA PHE A 831 -14.56 -25.96 -4.97
C PHE A 831 -13.88 -27.24 -4.47
N ASN A 832 -12.79 -27.13 -3.71
CA ASN A 832 -12.15 -28.29 -3.08
C ASN A 832 -13.05 -28.95 -2.02
N LEU A 833 -13.84 -28.18 -1.25
CA LEU A 833 -14.82 -28.73 -0.30
C LEU A 833 -15.86 -29.65 -0.95
N VAL A 834 -16.29 -29.30 -2.16
CA VAL A 834 -17.30 -30.05 -2.92
C VAL A 834 -16.69 -31.36 -3.44
N GLU A 835 -15.44 -31.31 -3.89
CA GLU A 835 -14.74 -32.46 -4.46
C GLU A 835 -14.33 -33.49 -3.41
N GLU A 836 -13.88 -33.05 -2.23
CA GLU A 836 -13.53 -33.96 -1.11
C GLU A 836 -14.76 -34.60 -0.45
N GLY A 837 -15.97 -34.33 -0.94
CA GLY A 837 -17.20 -34.88 -0.36
C GLY A 837 -17.53 -34.36 1.04
N LYS A 838 -16.88 -33.28 1.51
CA LYS A 838 -17.15 -32.65 2.81
C LYS A 838 -18.56 -32.07 2.89
N ILE A 839 -19.17 -31.75 1.74
CA ILE A 839 -20.57 -31.38 1.65
C ILE A 839 -21.39 -32.64 1.37
N SER A 840 -21.84 -33.30 2.44
CA SER A 840 -22.63 -34.54 2.35
C SER A 840 -24.07 -34.28 1.93
N THR A 841 -24.55 -33.05 2.10
CA THR A 841 -25.94 -32.70 1.83
C THR A 841 -26.09 -32.19 0.40
N SER A 842 -27.19 -32.54 -0.29
CA SER A 842 -27.44 -32.04 -1.65
C SER A 842 -27.57 -30.51 -1.66
N LEU A 843 -26.77 -29.83 -2.47
CA LEU A 843 -26.90 -28.38 -2.70
C LEU A 843 -28.15 -28.03 -3.53
N ASN A 844 -28.77 -29.01 -4.18
CA ASN A 844 -30.05 -28.88 -4.86
C ASN A 844 -31.12 -29.75 -4.19
N PRO A 845 -32.00 -29.18 -3.36
CA PRO A 845 -33.08 -29.94 -2.73
C PRO A 845 -34.06 -30.58 -3.74
N GLY A 846 -34.14 -30.05 -4.96
CA GLY A 846 -35.07 -30.49 -6.00
C GLY A 846 -34.57 -31.62 -6.91
N ASN A 847 -33.27 -31.95 -6.90
CA ASN A 847 -32.72 -33.03 -7.73
C ASN A 847 -31.45 -33.62 -7.07
N PRO A 848 -31.42 -34.91 -6.70
CA PRO A 848 -30.28 -35.55 -6.02
C PRO A 848 -29.14 -35.92 -7.00
N VAL A 849 -28.62 -34.92 -7.70
CA VAL A 849 -27.43 -35.05 -8.54
C VAL A 849 -26.18 -34.87 -7.66
N ASN A 850 -25.06 -35.49 -8.04
CA ASN A 850 -23.76 -35.25 -7.39
C ASN A 850 -23.49 -33.73 -7.31
N ASN A 851 -23.11 -33.23 -6.12
CA ASN A 851 -22.84 -31.82 -5.85
C ASN A 851 -21.83 -31.22 -6.85
N GLN A 852 -20.83 -31.98 -7.29
CA GLN A 852 -19.86 -31.53 -8.29
C GLN A 852 -20.52 -31.24 -9.64
N ILE A 853 -21.36 -32.15 -10.14
CA ILE A 853 -22.06 -32.00 -11.42
C ILE A 853 -23.05 -30.83 -11.33
N PHE A 854 -23.80 -30.75 -10.24
CA PHE A 854 -24.74 -29.64 -10.01
C PHE A 854 -24.01 -28.28 -10.04
N LEU A 855 -22.88 -28.16 -9.34
CA LEU A 855 -22.14 -26.92 -9.25
C LEU A 855 -21.55 -26.53 -10.62
N GLN A 856 -21.02 -27.49 -11.38
CA GLN A 856 -20.55 -27.24 -12.74
C GLN A 856 -21.65 -26.65 -13.63
N GLU A 857 -22.84 -27.24 -13.62
CA GLU A 857 -23.98 -26.76 -14.41
C GLU A 857 -24.51 -25.41 -13.91
N TYR A 858 -24.63 -25.24 -12.59
CA TYR A 858 -25.07 -23.99 -11.97
C TYR A 858 -24.16 -22.81 -12.34
N VAL A 859 -22.84 -22.97 -12.19
CA VAL A 859 -21.88 -21.92 -12.52
C VAL A 859 -21.82 -21.65 -14.01
N ALA A 860 -21.89 -22.69 -14.86
CA ALA A 860 -21.94 -22.50 -16.30
C ALA A 860 -23.17 -21.68 -16.72
N ASN A 861 -24.34 -21.98 -16.16
CA ASN A 861 -25.58 -21.25 -16.46
C ASN A 861 -25.57 -19.81 -15.93
N LEU A 862 -24.99 -19.60 -14.74
CA LEU A 862 -24.78 -18.27 -14.16
C LEU A 862 -23.93 -17.40 -15.10
N LEU A 863 -22.78 -17.93 -15.54
CA LEU A 863 -21.83 -17.20 -16.39
C LEU A 863 -22.39 -16.95 -17.80
N LYS A 864 -23.11 -17.91 -18.40
CA LYS A 864 -23.77 -17.72 -19.70
C LYS A 864 -24.85 -16.65 -19.66
N SER A 865 -25.60 -16.59 -18.57
CA SER A 865 -26.67 -15.61 -18.40
C SER A 865 -26.10 -14.21 -18.15
N ALA A 866 -24.97 -14.11 -17.44
CA ALA A 866 -24.26 -12.85 -17.22
C ALA A 866 -23.52 -12.34 -18.46
N PHE A 867 -22.93 -13.24 -19.26
CA PHE A 867 -22.07 -12.90 -20.41
C PHE A 867 -22.50 -13.71 -21.66
N PRO A 868 -23.57 -13.28 -22.35
CA PRO A 868 -24.17 -14.05 -23.45
C PRO A 868 -23.30 -14.13 -24.71
N HIS A 869 -22.28 -13.28 -24.82
CA HIS A 869 -21.32 -13.28 -25.93
C HIS A 869 -20.22 -14.34 -25.80
N LEU A 870 -20.11 -15.00 -24.65
CA LEU A 870 -19.18 -16.11 -24.46
C LEU A 870 -19.70 -17.38 -25.13
N GLN A 871 -18.78 -18.15 -25.71
CA GLN A 871 -19.12 -19.45 -26.25
C GLN A 871 -19.23 -20.53 -25.17
N ASP A 872 -20.02 -21.56 -25.46
CA ASP A 872 -20.15 -22.77 -24.64
C ASP A 872 -18.82 -23.42 -24.27
N ALA A 873 -17.90 -23.50 -25.23
CA ALA A 873 -16.58 -24.09 -25.01
C ALA A 873 -15.74 -23.30 -23.99
N GLN A 874 -15.79 -21.96 -24.04
CA GLN A 874 -15.08 -21.09 -23.11
C GLN A 874 -15.61 -21.26 -21.68
N VAL A 875 -16.93 -21.27 -21.53
CA VAL A 875 -17.57 -21.42 -20.21
C VAL A 875 -17.29 -22.80 -19.63
N LYS A 876 -17.41 -23.88 -20.42
CA LYS A 876 -17.12 -25.25 -19.96
C LYS A 876 -15.66 -25.42 -19.54
N LEU A 877 -14.73 -24.91 -20.34
CA LEU A 877 -13.29 -24.96 -20.02
C LEU A 877 -12.98 -24.17 -18.75
N PHE A 878 -13.57 -22.98 -18.60
CA PHE A 878 -13.41 -22.16 -17.41
C PHE A 878 -13.90 -22.90 -16.16
N VAL A 879 -15.13 -23.41 -16.17
CA VAL A 879 -15.74 -24.11 -15.03
C VAL A 879 -14.96 -25.39 -14.69
N THR A 880 -14.49 -26.13 -15.69
CA THR A 880 -13.64 -27.32 -15.46
C THR A 880 -12.34 -26.94 -14.76
N GLY A 881 -11.69 -25.86 -15.21
CA GLY A 881 -10.47 -25.36 -14.58
C GLY A 881 -10.64 -24.92 -13.13
N LEU A 882 -11.85 -24.53 -12.69
CA LEU A 882 -12.13 -24.23 -11.28
C LEU A 882 -12.00 -25.47 -10.39
N PHE A 883 -12.18 -26.68 -10.93
CA PHE A 883 -11.95 -27.93 -10.19
C PHE A 883 -10.50 -28.42 -10.32
N SER A 884 -9.94 -28.38 -11.53
CA SER A 884 -8.57 -28.87 -11.78
C SER A 884 -7.50 -28.05 -11.04
N LEU A 885 -7.71 -26.74 -10.87
CA LEU A 885 -6.72 -25.82 -10.28
C LEU A 885 -6.99 -25.48 -8.80
N ASN A 886 -7.97 -26.12 -8.15
CA ASN A 886 -8.41 -25.75 -6.79
C ASN A 886 -7.36 -26.01 -5.68
N GLN A 887 -6.23 -26.63 -5.99
CA GLN A 887 -5.08 -26.80 -5.09
C GLN A 887 -3.83 -25.99 -5.52
N ASP A 888 -3.91 -25.22 -6.60
CA ASP A 888 -2.85 -24.32 -7.07
C ASP A 888 -3.41 -22.89 -7.18
N ILE A 889 -3.35 -22.15 -6.07
CA ILE A 889 -3.92 -20.79 -5.98
C ILE A 889 -3.28 -19.83 -7.00
N PRO A 890 -1.95 -19.81 -7.22
CA PRO A 890 -1.35 -19.02 -8.29
C PRO A 890 -1.92 -19.33 -9.68
N ALA A 891 -2.04 -20.62 -10.05
CA ALA A 891 -2.62 -21.01 -11.33
C ALA A 891 -4.11 -20.67 -11.43
N PHE A 892 -4.88 -20.87 -10.36
CA PHE A 892 -6.28 -20.49 -10.26
C PHE A 892 -6.47 -18.99 -10.47
N LYS A 893 -5.62 -18.16 -9.85
CA LYS A 893 -5.65 -16.70 -10.01
C LYS A 893 -5.41 -16.28 -11.46
N GLU A 894 -4.45 -16.90 -12.14
CA GLU A 894 -4.22 -16.63 -13.57
C GLU A 894 -5.38 -17.16 -14.44
N HIS A 895 -6.01 -18.26 -14.07
CA HIS A 895 -7.22 -18.77 -14.74
C HIS A 895 -8.41 -17.79 -14.62
N LEU A 896 -8.60 -17.18 -13.45
CA LEU A 896 -9.58 -16.09 -13.26
C LEU A 896 -9.23 -14.85 -14.08
N ARG A 897 -7.93 -14.47 -14.11
CA ARG A 897 -7.44 -13.33 -14.91
C ARG A 897 -7.69 -13.55 -16.40
N ASP A 898 -7.42 -14.75 -16.89
CA ASP A 898 -7.71 -15.15 -18.27
C ASP A 898 -9.20 -15.03 -18.61
N PHE A 899 -10.08 -15.42 -17.69
CA PHE A 899 -11.51 -15.27 -17.87
C PHE A 899 -11.93 -13.80 -17.90
N LEU A 900 -11.36 -12.97 -17.03
CA LEU A 900 -11.60 -11.52 -17.01
C LEU A 900 -11.16 -10.83 -18.31
N VAL A 901 -10.12 -11.33 -18.97
CA VAL A 901 -9.74 -10.88 -20.32
C VAL A 901 -10.76 -11.34 -21.35
N GLN A 902 -11.15 -12.62 -21.33
CA GLN A 902 -12.10 -13.18 -22.28
C GLN A 902 -13.47 -12.52 -22.26
N ILE A 903 -14.01 -12.17 -21.08
CA ILE A 903 -15.32 -11.52 -21.00
C ILE A 903 -15.33 -10.10 -21.59
N LYS A 904 -14.17 -9.50 -21.84
CA LYS A 904 -14.03 -8.17 -22.47
C LYS A 904 -13.89 -8.21 -23.99
N GLU A 905 -13.66 -9.37 -24.58
CA GLU A 905 -13.43 -9.55 -26.01
C GLU A 905 -14.53 -10.41 -26.66
N PHE A 906 -14.96 -10.02 -27.86
CA PHE A 906 -15.87 -10.83 -28.68
C PHE A 906 -15.05 -11.79 -29.54
N ALA A 907 -15.07 -13.08 -29.23
CA ALA A 907 -14.24 -14.08 -29.90
C ALA A 907 -14.76 -14.50 -31.29
N GLY A 908 -16.05 -14.31 -31.61
CA GLY A 908 -16.64 -14.76 -32.88
C GLY A 908 -16.87 -16.28 -32.91
N GLU A 909 -16.93 -16.89 -34.10
CA GLU A 909 -17.06 -18.36 -34.26
C GLU A 909 -15.71 -19.10 -34.36
N ASP A 910 -14.63 -18.39 -34.76
CA ASP A 910 -13.29 -18.96 -34.90
C ASP A 910 -12.56 -19.05 -33.55
N THR A 911 -12.45 -20.27 -33.02
CA THR A 911 -11.85 -20.56 -31.70
C THR A 911 -10.36 -20.87 -31.74
N SER A 912 -9.74 -20.84 -32.92
CA SER A 912 -8.38 -21.33 -33.11
C SER A 912 -7.30 -20.52 -32.36
N ASP A 913 -7.62 -19.29 -31.92
CA ASP A 913 -6.73 -18.43 -31.13
C ASP A 913 -6.98 -18.52 -29.61
N LEU A 914 -7.92 -19.37 -29.16
CA LEU A 914 -8.21 -19.61 -27.74
C LEU A 914 -7.35 -20.73 -27.14
N PHE A 915 -6.65 -21.50 -27.96
CA PHE A 915 -5.72 -22.56 -27.54
C PHE A 915 -6.38 -23.54 -26.55
N LEU A 916 -7.63 -23.94 -26.86
CA LEU A 916 -8.47 -24.72 -25.96
C LEU A 916 -7.84 -26.09 -25.66
N GLU A 917 -7.18 -26.71 -26.64
CA GLU A 917 -6.51 -28.00 -26.49
C GLU A 917 -5.27 -27.88 -25.59
N GLU A 918 -4.40 -26.88 -25.78
CA GLU A 918 -3.25 -26.68 -24.89
C GLU A 918 -3.69 -26.35 -23.46
N ARG A 919 -4.77 -25.57 -23.27
CA ARG A 919 -5.34 -25.34 -21.95
C ARG A 919 -5.91 -26.61 -21.33
N GLU A 920 -6.64 -27.41 -22.11
CA GLU A 920 -7.19 -28.66 -21.62
C GLU A 920 -6.08 -29.63 -21.18
N ILE A 921 -4.99 -29.72 -21.94
CA ILE A 921 -3.79 -30.49 -21.57
C ILE A 921 -3.19 -29.96 -20.26
N ALA A 922 -3.02 -28.64 -20.13
CA ALA A 922 -2.47 -28.05 -18.90
C ALA A 922 -3.37 -28.30 -17.68
N LEU A 923 -4.69 -28.24 -17.85
CA LEU A 923 -5.65 -28.57 -16.79
C LEU A 923 -5.60 -30.05 -16.43
N ARG A 924 -5.50 -30.96 -17.40
CA ARG A 924 -5.31 -32.40 -17.14
C ARG A 924 -4.00 -32.68 -16.41
N GLN A 925 -2.90 -32.03 -16.79
CA GLN A 925 -1.62 -32.15 -16.10
C GLN A 925 -1.69 -31.66 -14.65
N ALA A 926 -2.35 -30.53 -14.41
CA ALA A 926 -2.59 -30.03 -13.06
C ALA A 926 -3.44 -31.01 -12.22
N ASP A 927 -4.44 -31.63 -12.85
CA ASP A 927 -5.29 -32.64 -12.21
C ASP A 927 -4.53 -33.94 -11.90
N GLU A 928 -3.65 -34.38 -12.81
CA GLU A 928 -2.74 -35.51 -12.57
C GLU A 928 -1.74 -35.22 -11.44
N GLU A 929 -1.16 -34.01 -11.40
CA GLU A 929 -0.28 -33.58 -10.31
C GLU A 929 -1.01 -33.54 -8.97
N LYS A 930 -2.24 -33.02 -8.97
CA LYS A 930 -3.13 -33.01 -7.82
C LYS A 930 -3.41 -34.43 -7.33
N HIS A 931 -3.76 -35.35 -8.23
CA HIS A 931 -3.95 -36.76 -7.91
C HIS A 931 -2.68 -37.39 -7.31
N LYS A 932 -1.50 -37.10 -7.88
CA LYS A 932 -0.20 -37.54 -7.32
C LYS A 932 0.06 -36.99 -5.92
N ARG A 933 -0.25 -35.72 -5.66
CA ARG A 933 -0.11 -35.11 -4.32
C ARG A 933 -1.04 -35.77 -3.31
N GLN A 934 -2.29 -36.02 -3.67
CA GLN A 934 -3.25 -36.73 -2.83
C GLN A 934 -2.79 -38.17 -2.55
N MET A 935 -2.26 -38.88 -3.56
CA MET A 935 -1.75 -40.25 -3.43
C MET A 935 -0.52 -40.36 -2.52
N SER A 936 0.25 -39.26 -2.39
CA SER A 936 1.44 -39.23 -1.52
C SER A 936 1.13 -39.19 -0.02
N VAL A 937 -0.16 -39.01 0.34
CA VAL A 937 -0.62 -39.01 1.73
C VAL A 937 -1.29 -40.36 2.04
N PRO A 938 -0.69 -41.22 2.88
CA PRO A 938 -1.25 -42.53 3.21
C PRO A 938 -2.66 -42.43 3.80
N GLY A 939 -3.61 -43.17 3.23
CA GLY A 939 -5.00 -43.27 3.71
C GLY A 939 -6.01 -42.29 3.10
N ILE A 940 -5.60 -41.41 2.17
CA ILE A 940 -6.53 -40.50 1.45
C ILE A 940 -7.41 -41.24 0.43
N PHE A 941 -6.89 -42.28 -0.22
CA PHE A 941 -7.65 -43.10 -1.16
C PHE A 941 -8.11 -44.39 -0.49
N ASN A 942 -9.29 -44.87 -0.89
CA ASN A 942 -9.76 -46.20 -0.50
C ASN A 942 -8.75 -47.24 -1.02
N PRO A 943 -8.39 -48.30 -0.27
CA PRO A 943 -7.47 -49.35 -0.75
C PRO A 943 -7.84 -49.97 -2.11
N HIS A 944 -9.11 -49.88 -2.52
CA HIS A 944 -9.60 -50.33 -3.84
C HIS A 944 -9.39 -49.32 -4.99
N GLU A 945 -8.98 -48.09 -4.68
CA GLU A 945 -8.70 -46.99 -5.62
C GLU A 945 -7.18 -46.82 -5.87
N ILE A 946 -6.35 -47.56 -5.13
CA ILE A 946 -4.89 -47.61 -5.31
C ILE A 946 -4.58 -48.61 -6.45
N PRO A 947 -3.81 -48.23 -7.48
CA PRO A 947 -3.40 -49.16 -8.54
C PRO A 947 -2.70 -50.41 -7.96
N GLU A 948 -3.02 -51.60 -8.46
CA GLU A 948 -2.47 -52.89 -7.96
C GLU A 948 -0.92 -52.91 -7.93
N GLU A 949 -0.25 -52.14 -8.79
CA GLU A 949 1.21 -52.01 -8.85
C GLU A 949 1.85 -51.29 -7.64
N MET A 950 1.06 -50.67 -6.76
CA MET A 950 1.53 -49.92 -5.58
C MET A 950 1.07 -50.53 -4.23
N CYS A 951 0.51 -51.74 -4.24
CA CYS A 951 0.01 -52.43 -3.02
C CYS A 951 1.06 -53.30 -2.28
N ASP A 952 2.35 -53.23 -2.66
CA ASP A 952 3.46 -53.93 -1.98
C ASP A 952 4.24 -53.04 -1.00
#